data_AF-A0A929VPA9-F1
#
_entry.id   AF-A0A929VPA9-F1
#
_cell.length_a   1.000
_cell.length_b   1.000
_cell.length_c   1.000
_cell.angle_alpha   90.00
_cell.angle_beta   90.00
_cell.angle_gamma   90.00
#
_symmetry.space_group_name_H-M   'P 1'
#
loop_
_entity.id
_entity.type
_entity.pdbx_description
1 polymer ?
#
loop_
_entity_poly.entity_id
_entity_poly.type
_entity_poly.pdbx_seq_one_letter_code
_entity_poly.pdbx_strand_id
1 'polypeptide(L)'
;MKSPSSSSSAPLPHAACAVCPTASLHSLRRHGETGGDTRYVVALAGNPNTGKSTVFNRLTGLKQHTGNWPGKTVGKAEGFFDFGGESYRIVDLPGTYSLASTSEDEEIARDFILFGQPDVTVMVADATRLERNINMVLQVLQITDRAVLCVNLIDEAERNHISIDLRALSRRLGIPVVGASARSGRGIGELLEAVRAVASGTFVCRPPRGFDLPADTAAEVNRLTAAVRTAHPELSNAEWIATRLLERDEGVRRAYATPELNALADEIHLSIGHNFHDRWMEQIYARAGEICAAAVRRPGGEGLLPLDVKLDRILTHRFWGFPIMLVLLSLVFWFTIIGANYPSAWLDSLLVGWGHPALRSAFEAMHSPEWLTGLLVDGMYLTTAWVVAVMLPPMAVFFPLFTLLEDFGYLPRVAFNLDELFRRSGAHGKQALTMSMGFGCNAAGVVATRIIDSDRERLIAILTNNFSLCNGRWPTQILLATLFVAAAFPREYGPTVAAVAVIGVLVLGIVLMFASSWALSRTVLRGEVSTFHLELPPYRPPQFWQTLYTSLIDRTIIVLCRALTFAAPAGALIWLTCNIEVGGASIAAHLIGWLDAPAWYMGLNGIILLAYVLAIPANEIVIPTILMLTLMALGQVDAASAGVLTEGSAEQTRQILLAGGWNLLTAVNLMLFCLLHHPCSTTLYSIYKETRSWRWTALSALLPLSLGVLVTVIVATVWRWVQ
;
A
#
# COMPACT_ATOMS: atom_id res chain seq x y z
N MET A 1 -47.44 21.40 63.66
CA MET A 1 -46.51 21.54 62.50
C MET A 1 -46.78 20.38 61.55
N LYS A 2 -47.22 20.70 60.32
CA LYS A 2 -47.86 19.78 59.39
C LYS A 2 -46.83 18.93 58.62
N SER A 3 -47.23 17.68 58.39
CA SER A 3 -46.63 16.63 57.55
C SER A 3 -46.37 17.05 56.10
N PRO A 4 -45.39 16.47 55.39
CA PRO A 4 -45.26 16.63 53.95
C PRO A 4 -46.24 15.68 53.23
N SER A 5 -47.10 16.28 52.42
CA SER A 5 -48.06 15.60 51.55
C SER A 5 -47.39 15.12 50.27
N SER A 6 -47.79 13.92 49.86
CA SER A 6 -47.64 13.31 48.53
C SER A 6 -48.02 14.27 47.40
N SER A 7 -47.19 14.35 46.35
CA SER A 7 -47.62 14.82 45.03
C SER A 7 -47.33 13.75 43.99
N SER A 8 -48.42 13.31 43.36
CA SER A 8 -48.47 12.39 42.23
C SER A 8 -47.86 13.03 40.99
N SER A 9 -46.92 12.34 40.33
CA SER A 9 -46.62 12.60 38.92
C SER A 9 -47.51 11.69 38.07
N ALA A 10 -48.45 12.30 37.34
CA ALA A 10 -49.25 11.61 36.34
C ALA A 10 -48.36 11.12 35.18
N PRO A 11 -48.66 9.96 34.58
CA PRO A 11 -47.97 9.51 33.37
C PRO A 11 -48.52 10.30 32.17
N LEU A 12 -47.63 10.95 31.41
CA LEU A 12 -47.94 11.60 30.13
C LEU A 12 -47.07 10.98 29.01
N PRO A 13 -47.55 10.98 27.75
CA PRO A 13 -47.98 9.75 27.10
C PRO A 13 -46.94 9.14 26.13
N HIS A 14 -46.82 7.81 26.21
CA HIS A 14 -45.89 6.96 25.47
C HIS A 14 -46.18 6.72 23.97
N ALA A 15 -47.04 7.50 23.30
CA ALA A 15 -47.53 7.09 21.97
C ALA A 15 -46.81 7.74 20.77
N ALA A 16 -46.31 8.98 20.87
CA ALA A 16 -45.86 9.73 19.70
C ALA A 16 -44.36 9.56 19.34
N CYS A 17 -43.52 9.09 20.27
CA CYS A 17 -42.08 8.93 20.05
C CYS A 17 -41.68 7.54 19.53
N ALA A 18 -42.60 6.56 19.55
CA ALA A 18 -42.33 5.18 19.13
C ALA A 18 -42.11 5.00 17.61
N VAL A 19 -42.39 6.03 16.80
CA VAL A 19 -42.31 5.97 15.32
C VAL A 19 -41.09 6.74 14.78
N CYS A 20 -40.23 7.27 15.66
CA CYS A 20 -39.06 8.05 15.25
C CYS A 20 -37.83 7.16 14.98
N PRO A 21 -37.17 7.20 13.81
CA PRO A 21 -35.98 6.38 13.52
C PRO A 21 -34.79 6.64 14.46
N THR A 22 -34.76 7.80 15.12
CA THR A 22 -33.77 8.15 16.16
C THR A 22 -34.16 7.66 17.55
N ALA A 23 -35.41 7.23 17.79
CA ALA A 23 -35.84 6.68 19.07
C ALA A 23 -35.17 5.32 19.37
N SER A 24 -34.96 4.48 18.37
CA SER A 24 -34.28 3.19 18.53
C SER A 24 -32.81 3.37 18.96
N LEU A 25 -32.13 4.41 18.46
CA LEU A 25 -30.75 4.74 18.84
C LEU A 25 -30.59 5.17 20.31
N HIS A 26 -31.64 5.64 20.99
CA HIS A 26 -31.58 5.97 22.42
C HIS A 26 -31.41 4.74 23.33
N SER A 27 -31.74 3.56 22.83
CA SER A 27 -31.59 2.30 23.56
C SER A 27 -30.24 1.60 23.31
N LEU A 28 -29.41 2.13 22.40
CA LEU A 28 -28.07 1.62 22.11
C LEU A 28 -27.06 2.20 23.11
N ARG A 29 -26.47 1.35 23.95
CA ARG A 29 -25.30 1.72 24.78
C ARG A 29 -24.06 1.05 24.23
N ARG A 30 -22.97 1.80 24.13
CA ARG A 30 -21.71 1.35 23.54
C ARG A 30 -20.72 1.05 24.66
N HIS A 31 -20.22 -0.17 24.71
CA HIS A 31 -19.33 -0.62 25.78
C HIS A 31 -17.87 -0.74 25.32
N GLY A 32 -17.59 -0.59 24.02
CA GLY A 32 -16.23 -0.69 23.51
C GLY A 32 -15.69 -2.12 23.67
N GLU A 33 -14.61 -2.26 24.44
CA GLU A 33 -13.88 -3.53 24.64
C GLU A 33 -14.30 -4.31 25.90
N THR A 34 -14.96 -3.66 26.86
CA THR A 34 -15.34 -4.28 28.15
C THR A 34 -16.79 -4.75 28.11
N GLY A 35 -16.99 -6.03 27.82
CA GLY A 35 -18.27 -6.71 27.99
C GLY A 35 -18.27 -7.60 29.24
N GLY A 36 -19.33 -7.50 30.05
CA GLY A 36 -19.66 -8.53 31.05
C GLY A 36 -20.22 -9.80 30.39
N ASP A 37 -21.03 -10.57 31.11
CA ASP A 37 -21.70 -11.75 30.56
C ASP A 37 -22.61 -11.35 29.38
N THR A 38 -22.36 -11.88 28.19
CA THR A 38 -23.06 -11.50 26.96
C THR A 38 -24.15 -12.47 26.60
N ARG A 39 -25.36 -11.97 26.33
CA ARG A 39 -26.51 -12.83 26.01
C ARG A 39 -26.53 -13.32 24.56
N TYR A 40 -26.12 -12.50 23.61
CA TYR A 40 -26.16 -12.84 22.18
C TYR A 40 -24.84 -12.59 21.48
N VAL A 41 -24.47 -13.47 20.54
CA VAL A 41 -23.29 -13.34 19.69
C VAL A 41 -23.69 -13.02 18.25
N VAL A 42 -23.13 -11.94 17.70
CA VAL A 42 -23.38 -11.46 16.34
C VAL A 42 -22.11 -11.58 15.51
N ALA A 43 -22.19 -12.28 14.39
CA ALA A 43 -21.11 -12.31 13.39
C ALA A 43 -21.37 -11.25 12.32
N LEU A 44 -20.35 -10.46 11.98
CA LEU A 44 -20.43 -9.50 10.88
C LEU A 44 -19.65 -10.05 9.67
N ALA A 45 -20.38 -10.48 8.64
CA ALA A 45 -19.85 -11.00 7.39
C ALA A 45 -20.06 -10.01 6.25
N GLY A 46 -19.25 -10.07 5.19
CA GLY A 46 -19.36 -9.14 4.08
C GLY A 46 -18.19 -9.25 3.13
N ASN A 47 -18.41 -8.90 1.86
CA ASN A 47 -17.32 -8.68 0.94
C ASN A 47 -16.39 -7.55 1.46
N PRO A 48 -15.11 -7.53 1.07
CA PRO A 48 -14.28 -6.36 1.26
C PRO A 48 -14.94 -5.09 0.71
N ASN A 49 -14.65 -3.94 1.34
CA ASN A 49 -15.10 -2.61 0.89
C ASN A 49 -16.62 -2.33 0.91
N THR A 50 -17.45 -3.20 1.48
CA THR A 50 -18.91 -2.97 1.61
C THR A 50 -19.31 -2.02 2.73
N GLY A 51 -18.33 -1.50 3.47
CA GLY A 51 -18.53 -0.68 4.67
C GLY A 51 -18.79 -1.48 5.94
N LYS A 52 -18.43 -2.78 5.96
CA LYS A 52 -18.45 -3.66 7.14
C LYS A 52 -17.81 -3.02 8.37
N SER A 53 -16.57 -2.54 8.28
CA SER A 53 -15.87 -1.86 9.38
C SER A 53 -16.57 -0.56 9.81
N THR A 54 -17.25 0.14 8.89
CA THR A 54 -18.03 1.34 9.21
C THR A 54 -19.27 0.98 10.02
N VAL A 55 -19.96 -0.11 9.68
CA VAL A 55 -21.09 -0.65 10.47
C VAL A 55 -20.59 -1.08 11.85
N PHE A 56 -19.50 -1.85 11.92
CA PHE A 56 -18.88 -2.29 13.17
C PHE A 56 -18.58 -1.11 14.11
N ASN A 57 -17.81 -0.12 13.64
CA ASN A 57 -17.44 1.06 14.44
C ASN A 57 -18.66 1.87 14.88
N ARG A 58 -19.74 1.88 14.09
CA ARG A 58 -20.97 2.61 14.46
C ARG A 58 -21.75 1.91 15.57
N LEU A 59 -21.71 0.58 15.59
CA LEU A 59 -22.34 -0.25 16.62
C LEU A 59 -21.53 -0.23 17.92
N THR A 60 -20.21 -0.37 17.85
CA THR A 60 -19.33 -0.52 19.03
C THR A 60 -18.78 0.80 19.58
N GLY A 61 -18.68 1.84 18.74
CA GLY A 61 -18.07 3.14 19.11
C GLY A 61 -16.54 3.15 19.11
N LEU A 62 -15.89 2.04 18.76
CA LEU A 62 -14.44 1.93 18.69
C LEU A 62 -13.89 2.50 17.37
N LYS A 63 -12.64 2.96 17.39
CA LYS A 63 -11.80 3.11 16.21
C LYS A 63 -10.85 1.91 16.22
N GLN A 64 -11.23 0.85 15.49
CA GLN A 64 -10.60 -0.50 15.45
C GLN A 64 -9.16 -0.64 15.99
N HIS A 65 -8.97 -1.60 16.90
CA HIS A 65 -7.71 -2.30 17.13
C HIS A 65 -7.93 -3.82 17.00
N THR A 66 -6.93 -4.52 16.46
CA THR A 66 -6.98 -5.96 16.09
C THR A 66 -6.13 -6.81 17.05
N GLY A 67 -6.72 -7.87 17.61
CA GLY A 67 -5.97 -9.04 18.09
C GLY A 67 -5.68 -10.00 16.92
N ASN A 68 -5.15 -11.19 17.15
CA ASN A 68 -5.01 -12.23 16.10
C ASN A 68 -6.00 -13.38 16.37
N TRP A 69 -6.52 -14.02 15.32
CA TRP A 69 -7.28 -15.27 15.45
C TRP A 69 -6.38 -16.40 15.99
N PRO A 70 -6.89 -17.31 16.85
CA PRO A 70 -6.08 -18.39 17.40
C PRO A 70 -5.40 -19.24 16.31
N GLY A 71 -4.07 -19.29 16.32
CA GLY A 71 -3.28 -20.06 15.36
C GLY A 71 -3.17 -19.46 13.95
N LYS A 72 -3.62 -18.21 13.73
CA LYS A 72 -3.58 -17.54 12.42
C LYS A 72 -3.01 -16.12 12.54
N THR A 73 -2.47 -15.58 11.45
CA THR A 73 -1.90 -14.21 11.37
C THR A 73 -2.93 -13.12 11.09
N VAL A 74 -4.20 -13.50 10.90
CA VAL A 74 -5.29 -12.59 10.55
C VAL A 74 -5.80 -11.86 11.79
N GLY A 75 -6.03 -10.56 11.64
CA GLY A 75 -6.57 -9.70 12.70
C GLY A 75 -8.00 -10.09 13.09
N LYS A 76 -8.25 -10.22 14.40
CA LYS A 76 -9.56 -10.43 15.01
C LYS A 76 -10.03 -9.12 15.66
N ALA A 77 -11.18 -8.61 15.24
CA ALA A 77 -11.82 -7.45 15.88
C ALA A 77 -13.14 -7.88 16.53
N GLU A 78 -13.27 -7.60 17.82
CA GLU A 78 -14.47 -7.86 18.61
C GLU A 78 -14.89 -6.58 19.34
N GLY A 79 -16.18 -6.44 19.62
CA GLY A 79 -16.67 -5.34 20.43
C GLY A 79 -18.03 -5.64 21.07
N PHE A 80 -18.43 -4.78 21.99
CA PHE A 80 -19.61 -4.98 22.82
C PHE A 80 -20.56 -3.79 22.77
N PHE A 81 -21.86 -4.07 22.71
CA PHE A 81 -22.92 -3.06 22.80
C PHE A 81 -24.17 -3.64 23.47
N ASP A 82 -24.95 -2.78 24.13
CA ASP A 82 -26.26 -3.14 24.66
C ASP A 82 -27.35 -2.49 23.80
N PHE A 83 -28.43 -3.23 23.54
CA PHE A 83 -29.58 -2.72 22.80
C PHE A 83 -30.88 -3.33 23.34
N GLY A 84 -31.85 -2.47 23.69
CA GLY A 84 -33.15 -2.93 24.19
C GLY A 84 -33.08 -3.71 25.52
N GLY A 85 -32.06 -3.45 26.34
CA GLY A 85 -31.87 -4.09 27.64
C GLY A 85 -31.10 -5.42 27.61
N GLU A 86 -30.62 -5.85 26.44
CA GLU A 86 -29.83 -7.07 26.26
C GLU A 86 -28.40 -6.74 25.79
N SER A 87 -27.43 -7.56 26.21
CA SER A 87 -26.01 -7.40 25.86
C SER A 87 -25.61 -8.25 24.64
N TYR A 88 -24.89 -7.62 23.69
CA TYR A 88 -24.46 -8.23 22.44
C TYR A 88 -22.93 -8.20 22.31
N ARG A 89 -22.35 -9.33 21.90
CA ARG A 89 -20.98 -9.44 21.43
C ARG A 89 -20.98 -9.44 19.91
N ILE A 90 -20.30 -8.50 19.26
CA ILE A 90 -20.13 -8.49 17.80
C ILE A 90 -18.71 -8.85 17.42
N VAL A 91 -18.56 -9.80 16.50
CA VAL A 91 -17.29 -10.26 15.95
C VAL A 91 -17.22 -9.89 14.48
N ASP A 92 -16.18 -9.14 14.11
CA ASP A 92 -15.94 -8.76 12.72
C ASP A 92 -15.18 -9.88 12.01
N LEU A 93 -15.81 -10.53 11.04
CA LEU A 93 -15.16 -11.58 10.25
C LEU A 93 -14.28 -10.95 9.16
N PRO A 94 -13.22 -11.63 8.71
CA PRO A 94 -12.46 -11.19 7.53
C PRO A 94 -13.39 -10.97 6.32
N GLY A 95 -13.06 -9.97 5.50
CA GLY A 95 -13.84 -9.68 4.30
C GLY A 95 -13.58 -10.73 3.23
N THR A 96 -14.62 -11.43 2.78
CA THR A 96 -14.48 -12.60 1.89
C THR A 96 -15.41 -12.50 0.69
N TYR A 97 -15.00 -13.03 -0.47
CA TYR A 97 -15.86 -13.06 -1.67
C TYR A 97 -16.64 -14.37 -1.79
N SER A 98 -16.08 -15.46 -1.25
CA SER A 98 -16.70 -16.78 -1.22
C SER A 98 -16.29 -17.50 0.05
N LEU A 99 -17.17 -18.34 0.58
CA LEU A 99 -16.86 -19.29 1.65
C LEU A 99 -16.51 -20.68 1.09
N ALA A 100 -16.21 -20.76 -0.21
CA ALA A 100 -15.92 -22.00 -0.92
C ALA A 100 -14.45 -22.18 -1.32
N SER A 101 -13.63 -21.15 -1.17
CA SER A 101 -12.19 -21.21 -1.43
C SER A 101 -11.40 -21.44 -0.12
N THR A 102 -10.11 -21.79 -0.26
CA THR A 102 -9.22 -22.23 0.83
C THR A 102 -8.30 -21.12 1.35
N SER A 103 -8.62 -19.85 1.11
CA SER A 103 -7.82 -18.76 1.68
C SER A 103 -8.03 -18.69 3.20
N GLU A 104 -7.01 -18.28 3.96
CA GLU A 104 -7.10 -18.25 5.43
C GLU A 104 -8.26 -17.38 5.94
N ASP A 105 -8.53 -16.25 5.27
CA ASP A 105 -9.64 -15.36 5.61
C ASP A 105 -11.01 -16.02 5.41
N GLU A 106 -11.15 -16.79 4.34
CA GLU A 106 -12.37 -17.52 3.99
C GLU A 106 -12.60 -18.71 4.91
N GLU A 107 -11.54 -19.45 5.25
CA GLU A 107 -11.58 -20.50 6.28
C GLU A 107 -12.03 -19.94 7.63
N ILE A 108 -11.45 -18.84 8.09
CA ILE A 108 -11.82 -18.22 9.37
C ILE A 108 -13.28 -17.78 9.38
N ALA A 109 -13.75 -17.14 8.31
CA ALA A 109 -15.14 -16.70 8.21
C ALA A 109 -16.11 -17.90 8.19
N ARG A 110 -15.81 -18.93 7.40
CA ARG A 110 -16.61 -20.17 7.31
C ARG A 110 -16.67 -20.89 8.65
N ASP A 111 -15.50 -21.13 9.26
CA ASP A 111 -15.37 -21.91 10.48
C ASP A 111 -16.04 -21.19 11.66
N PHE A 112 -15.97 -19.85 11.73
CA PHE A 112 -16.68 -19.11 12.77
C PHE A 112 -18.21 -19.18 12.60
N ILE A 113 -18.72 -19.07 11.37
CA ILE A 113 -20.18 -19.18 11.12
C ILE A 113 -20.66 -20.61 11.41
N LEU A 114 -19.87 -21.62 11.06
CA LEU A 114 -20.21 -23.03 11.21
C LEU A 114 -20.07 -23.53 12.65
N PHE A 115 -18.90 -23.37 13.26
CA PHE A 115 -18.57 -23.91 14.58
C PHE A 115 -18.83 -22.93 15.72
N GLY A 116 -18.73 -21.62 15.45
CA GLY A 116 -19.03 -20.59 16.45
C GLY A 116 -20.52 -20.40 16.69
N GLN A 117 -21.37 -20.89 15.79
CA GLN A 117 -22.84 -20.85 15.86
C GLN A 117 -23.40 -19.51 16.41
N PRO A 118 -23.09 -18.37 15.74
CA PRO A 118 -23.56 -17.07 16.20
C PRO A 118 -25.10 -17.02 16.22
N ASP A 119 -25.67 -16.29 17.18
CA ASP A 119 -27.11 -16.07 17.29
C ASP A 119 -27.67 -15.28 16.11
N VAL A 120 -26.86 -14.42 15.49
CA VAL A 120 -27.19 -13.73 14.23
C VAL A 120 -25.93 -13.51 13.40
N THR A 121 -26.01 -13.80 12.10
CA THR A 121 -25.02 -13.42 11.11
C THR A 121 -25.54 -12.23 10.31
N VAL A 122 -24.94 -11.06 10.51
CA VAL A 122 -25.23 -9.84 9.75
C VAL A 122 -24.33 -9.81 8.52
N MET A 123 -24.92 -9.91 7.34
CA MET A 123 -24.20 -9.81 6.06
C MET A 123 -24.30 -8.38 5.56
N VAL A 124 -23.16 -7.72 5.36
CA VAL A 124 -23.08 -6.34 4.84
C VAL A 124 -22.82 -6.39 3.35
N ALA A 125 -23.75 -5.86 2.56
CA ALA A 125 -23.70 -5.82 1.10
C ALA A 125 -23.69 -4.38 0.57
N ASP A 126 -22.90 -4.11 -0.46
CA ASP A 126 -22.88 -2.83 -1.16
C ASP A 126 -24.10 -2.67 -2.09
N ALA A 127 -24.91 -1.63 -1.85
CA ALA A 127 -26.08 -1.29 -2.65
C ALA A 127 -25.75 -1.01 -4.13
N THR A 128 -24.57 -0.47 -4.44
CA THR A 128 -24.17 -0.13 -5.81
C THR A 128 -23.81 -1.37 -6.63
N ARG A 129 -23.37 -2.44 -5.98
CA ARG A 129 -22.87 -3.69 -6.59
C ARG A 129 -23.53 -4.93 -5.97
N LEU A 130 -24.85 -4.86 -5.81
CA LEU A 130 -25.60 -5.85 -5.05
C LEU A 130 -25.45 -7.29 -5.59
N GLU A 131 -25.46 -7.48 -6.91
CA GLU A 131 -25.35 -8.81 -7.56
C GLU A 131 -24.14 -9.61 -7.10
N ARG A 132 -22.96 -8.97 -7.04
CA ARG A 132 -21.73 -9.61 -6.57
C ARG A 132 -21.77 -9.96 -5.10
N ASN A 133 -22.44 -9.15 -4.29
CA ASN A 133 -22.57 -9.35 -2.85
C ASN A 133 -23.58 -10.46 -2.51
N ILE A 134 -24.65 -10.58 -3.31
CA ILE A 134 -25.68 -11.60 -3.11
C ILE A 134 -25.10 -13.01 -3.27
N ASN A 135 -24.06 -13.19 -4.09
CA ASN A 135 -23.36 -14.48 -4.17
C ASN A 135 -22.87 -14.94 -2.77
N MET A 136 -22.10 -14.10 -2.07
CA MET A 136 -21.63 -14.42 -0.72
C MET A 136 -22.79 -14.61 0.27
N VAL A 137 -23.85 -13.79 0.17
CA VAL A 137 -25.07 -13.93 0.99
C VAL A 137 -25.69 -15.32 0.80
N LEU A 138 -25.86 -15.78 -0.43
CA LEU A 138 -26.42 -17.10 -0.71
C LEU A 138 -25.56 -18.24 -0.15
N GLN A 139 -24.23 -18.08 -0.13
CA GLN A 139 -23.33 -19.05 0.50
C GLN A 139 -23.48 -19.08 2.02
N VAL A 140 -23.58 -17.92 2.68
CA VAL A 140 -23.84 -17.83 4.13
C VAL A 140 -25.18 -18.46 4.50
N LEU A 141 -26.22 -18.24 3.70
CA LEU A 141 -27.57 -18.77 3.94
C LEU A 141 -27.68 -20.30 3.83
N GLN A 142 -26.70 -20.95 3.20
CA GLN A 142 -26.57 -22.41 3.22
C GLN A 142 -26.00 -22.92 4.54
N ILE A 143 -25.16 -22.12 5.20
CA ILE A 143 -24.50 -22.50 6.46
C ILE A 143 -25.42 -22.20 7.65
N THR A 144 -26.09 -21.05 7.67
CA THR A 144 -26.90 -20.60 8.81
C THR A 144 -28.29 -20.11 8.37
N ASP A 145 -29.29 -20.34 9.21
CA ASP A 145 -30.63 -19.75 9.09
C ASP A 145 -30.77 -18.46 9.92
N ARG A 146 -29.85 -18.16 10.83
CA ARG A 146 -29.92 -16.97 11.67
C ARG A 146 -29.20 -15.80 11.01
N ALA A 147 -29.87 -15.16 10.05
CA ALA A 147 -29.22 -14.22 9.14
C ALA A 147 -30.00 -12.90 8.95
N VAL A 148 -29.28 -11.79 8.83
CA VAL A 148 -29.83 -10.46 8.50
C VAL A 148 -28.97 -9.83 7.40
N LEU A 149 -29.59 -9.27 6.37
CA LEU A 149 -28.87 -8.56 5.30
C LEU A 149 -28.94 -7.05 5.52
N CYS A 150 -27.77 -6.43 5.63
CA CYS A 150 -27.58 -4.98 5.66
C CYS A 150 -27.13 -4.50 4.27
N VAL A 151 -28.03 -3.92 3.49
CA VAL A 151 -27.73 -3.28 2.20
C VAL A 151 -27.22 -1.86 2.50
N ASN A 152 -25.91 -1.72 2.58
CA ASN A 152 -25.21 -0.49 2.94
C ASN A 152 -24.91 0.38 1.70
N LEU A 153 -24.51 1.63 1.91
CA LEU A 153 -24.22 2.61 0.84
C LEU A 153 -25.46 3.01 0.01
N ILE A 154 -26.64 3.03 0.63
CA ILE A 154 -27.88 3.48 -0.05
C ILE A 154 -27.77 4.93 -0.55
N ASP A 155 -27.04 5.79 0.14
CA ASP A 155 -26.80 7.18 -0.30
C ASP A 155 -25.99 7.25 -1.60
N GLU A 156 -25.05 6.32 -1.80
CA GLU A 156 -24.29 6.21 -3.04
C GLU A 156 -25.12 5.57 -4.16
N ALA A 157 -25.96 4.59 -3.84
CA ALA A 157 -26.91 4.02 -4.79
C ALA A 157 -27.91 5.08 -5.29
N GLU A 158 -28.49 5.88 -4.39
CA GLU A 158 -29.40 6.98 -4.75
C GLU A 158 -28.72 8.02 -5.68
N ARG A 159 -27.45 8.37 -5.41
CA ARG A 159 -26.64 9.26 -6.28
C ARG A 159 -26.38 8.68 -7.66
N ASN A 160 -26.20 7.36 -7.74
CA ASN A 160 -26.06 6.63 -9.00
C ASN A 160 -27.40 6.27 -9.64
N HIS A 161 -28.50 6.84 -9.12
CA HIS A 161 -29.87 6.58 -9.54
C HIS A 161 -30.31 5.11 -9.45
N ILE A 162 -29.64 4.28 -8.65
CA ILE A 162 -30.00 2.88 -8.43
C ILE A 162 -31.12 2.81 -7.39
N SER A 163 -32.25 2.22 -7.76
CA SER A 163 -33.37 1.97 -6.84
C SER A 163 -33.41 0.48 -6.47
N ILE A 164 -33.48 0.19 -5.16
CA ILE A 164 -33.45 -1.18 -4.64
C ILE A 164 -34.75 -1.45 -3.86
N ASP A 165 -35.47 -2.49 -4.25
CA ASP A 165 -36.64 -2.98 -3.52
C ASP A 165 -36.20 -3.96 -2.41
N LEU A 166 -35.97 -3.41 -1.22
CA LEU A 166 -35.57 -4.17 -0.03
C LEU A 166 -36.63 -5.22 0.38
N ARG A 167 -37.91 -4.97 0.11
CA ARG A 167 -39.00 -5.91 0.44
C ARG A 167 -39.02 -7.08 -0.53
N ALA A 168 -38.75 -6.84 -1.81
CA ALA A 168 -38.57 -7.92 -2.79
C ALA A 168 -37.36 -8.79 -2.45
N LEU A 169 -36.23 -8.20 -2.04
CA LEU A 169 -35.06 -8.96 -1.57
C LEU A 169 -35.40 -9.81 -0.35
N SER A 170 -36.05 -9.22 0.65
CA SER A 170 -36.42 -9.94 1.88
C SER A 170 -37.32 -11.14 1.62
N ARG A 171 -38.33 -11.00 0.75
CA ARG A 171 -39.19 -12.12 0.35
C ARG A 171 -38.46 -13.23 -0.40
N ARG A 172 -37.50 -12.89 -1.26
CA ARG A 172 -36.75 -13.87 -2.07
C ARG A 172 -35.66 -14.59 -1.27
N LEU A 173 -35.01 -13.89 -0.35
CA LEU A 173 -33.96 -14.45 0.50
C LEU A 173 -34.51 -15.12 1.76
N GLY A 174 -35.76 -14.84 2.16
CA GLY A 174 -36.38 -15.42 3.35
C GLY A 174 -35.81 -14.91 4.67
N ILE A 175 -35.15 -13.74 4.65
CA ILE A 175 -34.49 -13.10 5.81
C ILE A 175 -34.86 -11.61 5.89
N PRO A 176 -34.67 -10.94 7.05
CA PRO A 176 -34.80 -9.50 7.15
C PRO A 176 -33.73 -8.80 6.30
N VAL A 177 -34.15 -7.79 5.54
CA VAL A 177 -33.27 -6.95 4.72
C VAL A 177 -33.47 -5.50 5.11
N VAL A 178 -32.40 -4.85 5.56
CA VAL A 178 -32.40 -3.45 6.01
C VAL A 178 -31.47 -2.64 5.14
N GLY A 179 -31.93 -1.44 4.77
CA GLY A 179 -31.15 -0.48 4.02
C GLY A 179 -30.42 0.49 4.94
N ALA A 180 -29.11 0.67 4.75
CA ALA A 180 -28.31 1.52 5.61
C ALA A 180 -27.36 2.46 4.84
N SER A 181 -27.01 3.57 5.50
CA SER A 181 -25.85 4.38 5.17
C SER A 181 -25.06 4.57 6.45
N ALA A 182 -24.12 3.65 6.70
CA ALA A 182 -23.41 3.55 7.98
C ALA A 182 -22.65 4.84 8.35
N ARG A 183 -22.14 5.58 7.34
CA ARG A 183 -21.44 6.86 7.52
C ARG A 183 -22.37 7.97 8.05
N SER A 184 -23.61 8.03 7.56
CA SER A 184 -24.61 9.01 8.00
C SER A 184 -25.40 8.53 9.23
N GLY A 185 -25.39 7.23 9.52
CA GLY A 185 -26.15 6.60 10.59
C GLY A 185 -27.59 6.22 10.21
N ARG A 186 -28.03 6.52 8.98
CA ARG A 186 -29.36 6.13 8.47
C ARG A 186 -29.47 4.60 8.41
N GLY A 187 -30.58 4.04 8.89
CA GLY A 187 -30.89 2.60 8.85
C GLY A 187 -30.23 1.73 9.93
N ILE A 188 -29.34 2.27 10.77
CA ILE A 188 -28.66 1.48 11.82
C ILE A 188 -29.61 1.06 12.95
N GLY A 189 -30.59 1.91 13.29
CA GLY A 189 -31.62 1.55 14.26
C GLY A 189 -32.49 0.38 13.79
N GLU A 190 -32.92 0.41 12.53
CA GLU A 190 -33.68 -0.68 11.89
C GLU A 190 -32.87 -1.98 11.82
N LEU A 191 -31.55 -1.88 11.59
CA LEU A 191 -30.65 -3.03 11.60
C LEU A 191 -30.59 -3.68 12.98
N LEU A 192 -30.48 -2.88 14.05
CA LEU A 192 -30.46 -3.38 15.43
C LEU A 192 -31.77 -4.06 15.82
N GLU A 193 -32.91 -3.52 15.37
CA GLU A 193 -34.21 -4.16 15.59
C GLU A 193 -34.31 -5.50 14.84
N ALA A 194 -33.85 -5.57 13.59
CA ALA A 194 -33.81 -6.81 12.82
C ALA A 194 -32.90 -7.86 13.47
N VAL A 195 -31.72 -7.45 13.96
CA VAL A 195 -30.80 -8.33 14.70
C VAL A 195 -31.47 -8.85 15.97
N ARG A 196 -32.10 -7.98 16.77
CA ARG A 196 -32.83 -8.41 17.96
C ARG A 196 -33.96 -9.39 17.61
N ALA A 197 -34.67 -9.15 16.51
CA ALA A 197 -35.79 -9.99 16.10
C ALA A 197 -35.34 -11.44 15.75
N VAL A 198 -34.22 -11.57 15.05
CA VAL A 198 -33.64 -12.89 14.71
C VAL A 198 -33.01 -13.54 15.95
N ALA A 199 -32.25 -12.79 16.75
CA ALA A 199 -31.58 -13.30 17.96
C ALA A 199 -32.58 -13.85 19.00
N SER A 200 -33.71 -13.15 19.18
CA SER A 200 -34.78 -13.55 20.11
C SER A 200 -35.71 -14.64 19.55
N GLY A 201 -35.56 -15.04 18.28
CA GLY A 201 -36.45 -15.98 17.60
C GLY A 201 -37.85 -15.43 17.27
N THR A 202 -38.08 -14.12 17.44
CA THR A 202 -39.36 -13.49 17.03
C THR A 202 -39.52 -13.44 15.51
N PHE A 203 -38.41 -13.37 14.77
CA PHE A 203 -38.39 -13.57 13.32
C PHE A 203 -37.72 -14.92 12.99
N VAL A 204 -38.48 -15.81 12.36
CA VAL A 204 -37.96 -17.11 11.90
C VAL A 204 -37.60 -17.00 10.42
N CYS A 205 -36.30 -17.03 10.14
CA CYS A 205 -35.78 -17.02 8.78
C CYS A 205 -36.05 -18.36 8.07
N ARG A 206 -36.34 -18.29 6.77
CA ARG A 206 -36.57 -19.46 5.91
C ARG A 206 -35.84 -19.27 4.58
N PRO A 207 -34.49 -19.33 4.58
CA PRO A 207 -33.74 -19.14 3.35
C PRO A 207 -34.02 -20.26 2.35
N PRO A 208 -34.05 -19.97 1.03
CA PRO A 208 -34.11 -21.01 0.02
C PRO A 208 -32.80 -21.81 0.02
N ARG A 209 -32.88 -23.11 0.30
CA ARG A 209 -31.69 -23.99 0.42
C ARG A 209 -31.50 -25.01 -0.72
N GLY A 210 -32.36 -24.98 -1.74
CA GLY A 210 -32.27 -25.90 -2.87
C GLY A 210 -31.54 -25.32 -4.07
N PHE A 211 -30.81 -26.19 -4.76
CA PHE A 211 -30.18 -25.93 -6.04
C PHE A 211 -30.87 -26.71 -7.15
N ASP A 212 -31.02 -26.09 -8.33
CA ASP A 212 -31.52 -26.77 -9.53
C ASP A 212 -30.43 -27.66 -10.13
N LEU A 213 -29.94 -28.63 -9.36
CA LEU A 213 -29.00 -29.64 -9.83
C LEU A 213 -29.70 -30.57 -10.85
N PRO A 214 -28.98 -31.10 -11.86
CA PRO A 214 -29.50 -32.15 -12.72
C PRO A 214 -30.07 -33.30 -11.88
N ALA A 215 -31.17 -33.91 -12.32
CA ALA A 215 -31.93 -34.89 -11.54
C ALA A 215 -31.04 -36.01 -10.95
N ASP A 216 -30.08 -36.50 -11.73
CA ASP A 216 -29.14 -37.56 -11.31
C ASP A 216 -28.20 -37.09 -10.20
N THR A 217 -27.63 -35.88 -10.33
CA THR A 217 -26.76 -35.26 -9.32
C THR A 217 -27.53 -34.91 -8.05
N ALA A 218 -28.74 -34.37 -8.20
CA ALA A 218 -29.61 -34.04 -7.09
C ALA A 218 -29.98 -35.28 -6.26
N ALA A 219 -30.23 -36.41 -6.92
CA ALA A 219 -30.56 -37.67 -6.25
C ALA A 219 -29.41 -38.14 -5.34
N GLU A 220 -28.18 -38.12 -5.85
CA GLU A 220 -27.01 -38.54 -5.06
C GLU A 220 -26.67 -37.55 -3.93
N VAL A 221 -26.74 -36.25 -4.18
CA VAL A 221 -26.55 -35.23 -3.12
C VAL A 221 -27.61 -35.39 -2.02
N ASN A 222 -28.87 -35.68 -2.39
CA ASN A 222 -29.94 -35.94 -1.43
C ASN A 222 -29.71 -37.24 -0.64
N ARG A 223 -29.17 -38.30 -1.28
CA ARG A 223 -28.79 -39.54 -0.61
C ARG A 223 -27.74 -39.28 0.48
N LEU A 224 -26.69 -38.51 0.18
CA LEU A 224 -25.69 -38.13 1.18
C LEU A 224 -26.28 -37.20 2.25
N THR A 225 -27.12 -36.24 1.86
CA THR A 225 -27.79 -35.32 2.80
C THR A 225 -28.65 -36.07 3.81
N ALA A 226 -29.39 -37.10 3.37
CA ALA A 226 -30.18 -37.95 4.25
C ALA A 226 -29.30 -38.74 5.24
N ALA A 227 -28.15 -39.24 4.77
CA ALA A 227 -27.18 -39.91 5.64
C ALA A 227 -26.60 -38.95 6.70
N VAL A 228 -26.24 -37.72 6.31
CA VAL A 228 -25.76 -36.68 7.23
C VAL A 228 -26.82 -36.32 8.27
N ARG A 229 -28.09 -36.13 7.87
CA ARG A 229 -29.20 -35.86 8.82
C ARG A 229 -29.44 -36.99 9.80
N THR A 230 -29.18 -38.23 9.38
CA THR A 230 -29.34 -39.40 10.25
C THR A 230 -28.20 -39.47 11.26
N ALA A 231 -26.97 -39.15 10.84
CA ALA A 231 -25.80 -39.12 11.72
C ALA A 231 -25.81 -37.94 12.70
N HIS A 232 -26.31 -36.78 12.26
CA HIS A 232 -26.30 -35.51 13.01
C HIS A 232 -27.66 -34.79 12.89
N PRO A 233 -28.68 -35.19 13.68
CA PRO A 233 -30.04 -34.65 13.60
C PRO A 233 -30.17 -33.17 13.98
N GLU A 234 -29.23 -32.65 14.76
CA GLU A 234 -29.19 -31.27 15.26
C GLU A 234 -28.76 -30.24 14.21
N LEU A 235 -28.20 -30.68 13.08
CA LEU A 235 -27.64 -29.80 12.05
C LEU A 235 -28.73 -29.29 11.10
N SER A 236 -28.98 -27.98 11.12
CA SER A 236 -29.93 -27.35 10.18
C SER A 236 -29.40 -27.29 8.74
N ASN A 237 -28.07 -27.39 8.55
CA ASN A 237 -27.34 -27.23 7.31
C ASN A 237 -26.78 -28.54 6.72
N ALA A 238 -27.45 -29.67 6.97
CA ALA A 238 -26.99 -31.00 6.54
C ALA A 238 -26.70 -31.12 5.03
N GLU A 239 -27.44 -30.40 4.18
CA GLU A 239 -27.21 -30.38 2.72
C GLU A 239 -25.89 -29.71 2.35
N TRP A 240 -25.57 -28.58 2.98
CA TRP A 240 -24.28 -27.92 2.79
C TRP A 240 -23.13 -28.80 3.26
N ILE A 241 -23.26 -29.46 4.42
CA ILE A 241 -22.25 -30.40 4.92
C ILE A 241 -22.05 -31.56 3.95
N ALA A 242 -23.13 -32.12 3.40
CA ALA A 242 -23.05 -33.16 2.38
C ALA A 242 -22.26 -32.67 1.15
N THR A 243 -22.54 -31.47 0.64
CA THR A 243 -21.78 -30.92 -0.50
C THR A 243 -20.29 -30.72 -0.20
N ARG A 244 -19.94 -30.32 1.03
CA ARG A 244 -18.53 -30.17 1.44
C ARG A 244 -17.81 -31.50 1.64
N LEU A 245 -18.52 -32.53 2.10
CA LEU A 245 -17.97 -33.88 2.16
C LEU A 245 -17.67 -34.41 0.75
N LEU A 246 -18.53 -34.11 -0.25
CA LEU A 246 -18.27 -34.45 -1.65
C LEU A 246 -17.06 -33.73 -2.25
N GLU A 247 -16.79 -32.50 -1.80
CA GLU A 247 -15.60 -31.74 -2.20
C GLU A 247 -14.33 -32.12 -1.43
N ARG A 248 -14.43 -33.07 -0.50
CA ARG A 248 -13.34 -33.54 0.36
C ARG A 248 -12.72 -32.44 1.23
N ASP A 249 -13.52 -31.47 1.67
CA ASP A 249 -13.09 -30.43 2.60
C ASP A 249 -12.56 -31.05 3.90
N GLU A 250 -11.27 -30.89 4.19
CA GLU A 250 -10.64 -31.52 5.35
C GLU A 250 -11.21 -31.03 6.69
N GLY A 251 -11.62 -29.76 6.78
CA GLY A 251 -12.18 -29.19 8.00
C GLY A 251 -13.51 -29.83 8.34
N VAL A 252 -14.40 -29.94 7.34
CA VAL A 252 -15.70 -30.60 7.49
C VAL A 252 -15.54 -32.10 7.71
N ARG A 253 -14.60 -32.76 7.01
CA ARG A 253 -14.33 -34.19 7.22
C ARG A 253 -13.87 -34.50 8.63
N ARG A 254 -12.98 -33.68 9.20
CA ARG A 254 -12.51 -33.86 10.59
C ARG A 254 -13.63 -33.65 11.61
N ALA A 255 -14.53 -32.72 11.35
CA ALA A 255 -15.57 -32.35 12.31
C ALA A 255 -16.81 -33.25 12.26
N TYR A 256 -17.27 -33.65 11.07
CA TYR A 256 -18.59 -34.26 10.88
C TYR A 256 -18.57 -35.63 10.20
N ALA A 257 -17.47 -36.06 9.57
CA ALA A 257 -17.47 -37.32 8.82
C ALA A 257 -17.29 -38.55 9.71
N THR A 258 -18.13 -39.55 9.51
CA THR A 258 -17.89 -40.93 9.97
C THR A 258 -17.24 -41.75 8.85
N PRO A 259 -16.67 -42.93 9.14
CA PRO A 259 -16.14 -43.83 8.10
C PRO A 259 -17.18 -44.16 7.01
N GLU A 260 -18.45 -44.33 7.40
CA GLU A 260 -19.55 -44.60 6.47
C GLU A 260 -19.90 -43.38 5.61
N LEU A 261 -19.95 -42.18 6.21
CA LEU A 261 -20.22 -40.94 5.48
C LEU A 261 -19.09 -40.61 4.50
N ASN A 262 -17.84 -40.83 4.89
CA ASN A 262 -16.69 -40.64 4.01
C ASN A 262 -16.71 -41.62 2.83
N ALA A 263 -16.98 -42.91 3.09
CA ALA A 263 -17.06 -43.91 2.03
C ALA A 263 -18.18 -43.57 1.02
N LEU A 264 -19.35 -43.15 1.53
CA LEU A 264 -20.48 -42.73 0.68
C LEU A 264 -20.17 -41.46 -0.10
N ALA A 265 -19.50 -40.47 0.50
CA ALA A 265 -19.10 -39.26 -0.19
C ALA A 265 -18.07 -39.54 -1.29
N ASP A 266 -17.10 -40.43 -1.05
CA ASP A 266 -16.11 -40.84 -2.05
C ASP A 266 -16.74 -41.65 -3.20
N GLU A 267 -17.71 -42.53 -2.91
CA GLU A 267 -18.53 -43.24 -3.92
C GLU A 267 -19.27 -42.25 -4.82
N ILE A 268 -19.98 -41.30 -4.22
CA ILE A 268 -20.79 -40.32 -4.95
C ILE A 268 -19.90 -39.37 -5.75
N HIS A 269 -18.77 -38.93 -5.21
CA HIS A 269 -17.81 -38.06 -5.91
C HIS A 269 -17.33 -38.69 -7.23
N LEU A 270 -17.07 -40.01 -7.24
CA LEU A 270 -16.68 -40.73 -8.45
C LEU A 270 -17.81 -40.80 -9.49
N SER A 271 -19.08 -40.77 -9.06
CA SER A 271 -20.25 -40.85 -9.95
C SER A 271 -20.62 -39.52 -10.60
N ILE A 272 -20.45 -38.39 -9.90
CA ILE A 272 -20.86 -37.05 -10.36
C ILE A 272 -19.79 -36.40 -11.26
N GLY A 273 -18.54 -36.85 -11.18
CA GLY A 273 -17.40 -36.35 -11.96
C GLY A 273 -16.80 -35.04 -11.42
N HIS A 274 -15.67 -34.62 -11.99
CA HIS A 274 -14.82 -33.53 -11.45
C HIS A 274 -15.40 -32.10 -11.53
N ASN A 275 -16.56 -31.89 -12.17
CA ASN A 275 -17.11 -30.55 -12.44
C ASN A 275 -18.26 -30.14 -11.50
N PHE A 276 -18.45 -30.83 -10.36
CA PHE A 276 -19.52 -30.52 -9.41
C PHE A 276 -19.38 -29.10 -8.84
N HIS A 277 -18.17 -28.72 -8.42
CA HIS A 277 -17.89 -27.41 -7.82
C HIS A 277 -18.21 -26.25 -8.77
N ASP A 278 -17.72 -26.33 -10.00
CA ASP A 278 -17.94 -25.28 -11.01
C ASP A 278 -19.43 -25.09 -11.30
N ARG A 279 -20.17 -26.20 -11.42
CA ARG A 279 -21.62 -26.17 -11.66
C ARG A 279 -22.39 -25.59 -10.47
N TRP A 280 -22.01 -25.98 -9.26
CA TRP A 280 -22.59 -25.43 -8.03
C TRP A 280 -22.40 -23.92 -7.95
N MET A 281 -21.17 -23.46 -8.19
CA MET A 281 -20.85 -22.04 -8.19
C MET A 281 -21.59 -21.29 -9.29
N GLU A 282 -21.65 -21.83 -10.52
CA GLU A 282 -22.40 -21.26 -11.64
C GLU A 282 -23.88 -21.03 -11.28
N GLN A 283 -24.50 -21.97 -10.55
CA GLN A 283 -25.88 -21.82 -10.09
C GLN A 283 -26.06 -20.75 -9.01
N ILE A 284 -25.13 -20.65 -8.05
CA ILE A 284 -25.15 -19.55 -7.07
C ILE A 284 -25.09 -18.20 -7.78
N TYR A 285 -24.22 -18.07 -8.79
CA TYR A 285 -24.10 -16.85 -9.60
C TYR A 285 -25.39 -16.58 -10.39
N ALA A 286 -25.95 -17.58 -11.07
CA ALA A 286 -27.20 -17.43 -11.81
C ALA A 286 -28.35 -16.97 -10.90
N ARG A 287 -28.48 -17.59 -9.71
CA ARG A 287 -29.52 -17.25 -8.74
C ARG A 287 -29.34 -15.86 -8.16
N ALA A 288 -28.10 -15.45 -7.88
CA ALA A 288 -27.80 -14.09 -7.46
C ALA A 288 -28.24 -13.06 -8.54
N GLY A 289 -27.96 -13.35 -9.81
CA GLY A 289 -28.39 -12.57 -10.97
C GLY A 289 -29.92 -12.43 -11.03
N GLU A 290 -30.66 -13.54 -10.90
CA GLU A 290 -32.13 -13.53 -10.90
C GLU A 290 -32.73 -12.70 -9.75
N ILE A 291 -32.20 -12.84 -8.54
CA ILE A 291 -32.66 -12.09 -7.36
C ILE A 291 -32.42 -10.60 -7.57
N CYS A 292 -31.24 -10.23 -8.07
CA CYS A 292 -30.88 -8.83 -8.31
C CYS A 292 -31.67 -8.22 -9.47
N ALA A 293 -31.87 -8.94 -10.58
CA ALA A 293 -32.67 -8.47 -11.71
C ALA A 293 -34.10 -8.14 -11.30
N ALA A 294 -34.67 -8.90 -10.36
CA ALA A 294 -36.01 -8.65 -9.85
C ALA A 294 -36.11 -7.50 -8.83
N ALA A 295 -35.03 -7.21 -8.11
CA ALA A 295 -35.05 -6.28 -6.97
C ALA A 295 -34.33 -4.95 -7.21
N VAL A 296 -33.45 -4.86 -8.21
CA VAL A 296 -32.66 -3.67 -8.52
C VAL A 296 -33.15 -3.04 -9.81
N ARG A 297 -33.59 -1.79 -9.75
CA ARG A 297 -33.95 -0.98 -10.92
C ARG A 297 -32.85 0.05 -11.17
N ARG A 298 -32.32 0.05 -12.39
CA ARG A 298 -31.40 1.08 -12.88
C ARG A 298 -32.11 1.89 -13.97
N PRO A 299 -32.18 3.23 -13.88
CA PRO A 299 -32.72 4.05 -14.94
C PRO A 299 -31.74 4.03 -16.12
N GLY A 300 -32.23 3.57 -17.27
CA GLY A 300 -31.46 3.49 -18.51
C GLY A 300 -30.88 2.10 -18.76
N GLY A 301 -31.62 1.28 -19.52
CA GLY A 301 -30.99 0.26 -20.34
C GLY A 301 -30.06 0.89 -21.38
N GLU A 302 -28.99 0.18 -21.72
CA GLU A 302 -28.13 0.37 -22.91
C GLU A 302 -27.95 1.80 -23.43
N GLY A 303 -26.81 2.47 -23.13
CA GLY A 303 -26.36 3.55 -24.01
C GLY A 303 -25.36 4.56 -23.47
N LEU A 304 -25.34 4.86 -22.18
CA LEU A 304 -24.33 5.75 -21.59
C LEU A 304 -23.51 4.97 -20.59
N LEU A 305 -22.40 4.42 -21.08
CA LEU A 305 -21.31 3.98 -20.19
C LEU A 305 -21.00 5.14 -19.23
N PRO A 306 -21.06 4.93 -17.90
CA PRO A 306 -20.61 5.90 -16.92
C PRO A 306 -19.25 6.48 -17.34
N LEU A 307 -18.98 7.75 -17.07
CA LEU A 307 -17.70 8.39 -17.42
C LEU A 307 -16.51 7.51 -16.98
N ASP A 308 -16.63 6.88 -15.82
CA ASP A 308 -15.74 5.87 -15.26
C ASP A 308 -15.40 4.74 -16.24
N VAL A 309 -16.41 4.17 -16.91
CA VAL A 309 -16.20 3.05 -17.86
C VAL A 309 -15.58 3.52 -19.17
N LYS A 310 -15.85 4.75 -19.61
CA LYS A 310 -15.19 5.34 -20.78
C LYS A 310 -13.71 5.64 -20.48
N LEU A 311 -13.44 6.21 -19.32
CA LEU A 311 -12.08 6.48 -18.82
C LEU A 311 -11.31 5.17 -18.65
N ASP A 312 -11.88 4.17 -17.97
CA ASP A 312 -11.25 2.87 -17.81
C ASP A 312 -10.95 2.22 -19.16
N ARG A 313 -11.85 2.29 -20.15
CA ARG A 313 -11.60 1.72 -21.49
C ARG A 313 -10.39 2.36 -22.19
N ILE A 314 -10.13 3.64 -21.96
CA ILE A 314 -8.98 4.36 -22.53
C ILE A 314 -7.72 4.04 -21.73
N LEU A 315 -7.81 4.17 -20.40
CA LEU A 315 -6.67 4.06 -19.49
C LEU A 315 -6.16 2.62 -19.33
N THR A 316 -7.03 1.63 -19.50
CA THR A 316 -6.67 0.19 -19.43
C THR A 316 -6.48 -0.45 -20.81
N HIS A 317 -6.54 0.34 -21.89
CA HIS A 317 -6.34 -0.19 -23.23
C HIS A 317 -4.91 -0.73 -23.39
N ARG A 318 -4.76 -1.94 -23.96
CA ARG A 318 -3.46 -2.63 -24.14
C ARG A 318 -2.35 -1.77 -24.77
N PHE A 319 -2.74 -0.84 -25.65
CA PHE A 319 -1.80 -0.01 -26.41
C PHE A 319 -1.76 1.43 -25.91
N TRP A 320 -2.89 2.00 -25.45
CA TRP A 320 -2.96 3.41 -25.04
C TRP A 320 -2.68 3.60 -23.55
N GLY A 321 -2.86 2.55 -22.73
CA GLY A 321 -2.60 2.60 -21.29
C GLY A 321 -1.13 2.91 -20.96
N PHE A 322 -0.17 2.27 -21.63
CA PHE A 322 1.26 2.54 -21.39
C PHE A 322 1.71 3.96 -21.81
N PRO A 323 1.40 4.46 -23.03
CA PRO A 323 1.71 5.83 -23.41
C PRO A 323 1.06 6.87 -22.49
N ILE A 324 -0.22 6.71 -22.16
CA ILE A 324 -0.92 7.65 -21.27
C ILE A 324 -0.27 7.65 -19.88
N MET A 325 0.10 6.47 -19.39
CA MET A 325 0.83 6.34 -18.13
C MET A 325 2.18 7.04 -18.16
N LEU A 326 2.97 6.85 -19.21
CA LEU A 326 4.26 7.53 -19.37
C LEU A 326 4.10 9.04 -19.47
N VAL A 327 3.11 9.53 -20.23
CA VAL A 327 2.83 10.96 -20.34
C VAL A 327 2.41 11.54 -19.00
N LEU A 328 1.50 10.88 -18.27
CA LEU A 328 1.04 11.35 -16.97
C LEU A 328 2.18 11.37 -15.95
N LEU A 329 2.98 10.30 -15.84
CA LEU A 329 4.14 10.27 -14.96
C LEU A 329 5.16 11.34 -15.36
N SER A 330 5.40 11.56 -16.65
CA SER A 330 6.29 12.61 -17.15
C SER A 330 5.79 14.00 -16.76
N LEU A 331 4.47 14.25 -16.82
CA LEU A 331 3.88 15.51 -16.36
C LEU A 331 4.08 15.70 -14.86
N VAL A 332 3.88 14.66 -14.04
CA VAL A 332 4.14 14.73 -12.60
C VAL A 332 5.60 15.06 -12.31
N PHE A 333 6.55 14.42 -12.99
CA PHE A 333 7.98 14.74 -12.82
C PHE A 333 8.31 16.15 -13.29
N TRP A 334 7.78 16.57 -14.44
CA TRP A 334 7.98 17.91 -14.98
C TRP A 334 7.51 18.99 -14.00
N PHE A 335 6.28 18.87 -13.49
CA PHE A 335 5.75 19.77 -12.47
C PHE A 335 6.55 19.72 -11.18
N THR A 336 7.04 18.54 -10.79
CA THR A 336 7.87 18.38 -9.59
C THR A 336 9.20 19.11 -9.75
N ILE A 337 9.94 18.89 -10.84
CA ILE A 337 11.28 19.45 -11.06
C ILE A 337 11.21 20.98 -11.18
N ILE A 338 10.32 21.49 -12.04
CA ILE A 338 10.20 22.94 -12.25
C ILE A 338 9.57 23.61 -11.03
N GLY A 339 8.51 23.02 -10.48
CA GLY A 339 7.80 23.56 -9.32
C GLY A 339 8.66 23.59 -8.06
N ALA A 340 9.56 22.63 -7.88
CA ALA A 340 10.47 22.57 -6.74
C ALA A 340 11.68 23.51 -6.85
N ASN A 341 12.09 23.90 -8.07
CA ASN A 341 13.27 24.73 -8.25
C ASN A 341 13.13 26.11 -7.57
N TYR A 342 11.95 26.73 -7.65
CA TYR A 342 11.68 28.03 -7.00
C TYR A 342 11.80 27.99 -5.47
N PRO A 343 11.05 27.12 -4.75
CA PRO A 343 11.19 26.99 -3.30
C PRO A 343 12.57 26.47 -2.86
N SER A 344 13.23 25.62 -3.66
CA SER A 344 14.60 25.18 -3.41
C SER A 344 15.58 26.34 -3.41
N ALA A 345 15.54 27.20 -4.43
CA ALA A 345 16.39 28.38 -4.51
C ALA A 345 16.12 29.38 -3.36
N TRP A 346 14.85 29.52 -2.96
CA TRP A 346 14.49 30.35 -1.81
C TRP A 346 15.05 29.79 -0.50
N LEU A 347 14.89 28.48 -0.24
CA LEU A 347 15.46 27.84 0.95
C LEU A 347 16.98 27.87 0.97
N ASP A 348 17.63 27.68 -0.18
CA ASP A 348 19.07 27.81 -0.32
C ASP A 348 19.53 29.23 0.06
N SER A 349 18.90 30.26 -0.50
CA SER A 349 19.22 31.66 -0.17
C SER A 349 19.03 31.98 1.32
N LEU A 350 18.04 31.37 1.97
CA LEU A 350 17.72 31.61 3.38
C LEU A 350 18.64 30.83 4.32
N LEU A 351 18.79 29.52 4.11
CA LEU A 351 19.51 28.63 5.03
C LEU A 351 21.02 28.64 4.75
N VAL A 352 21.41 28.56 3.48
CA VAL A 352 22.83 28.56 3.07
C VAL A 352 23.32 29.99 2.87
N GLY A 353 22.59 30.82 2.12
CA GLY A 353 23.03 32.18 1.81
C GLY A 353 23.03 33.15 2.99
N TRP A 354 22.04 33.07 3.88
CA TRP A 354 21.92 33.95 5.06
C TRP A 354 22.22 33.21 6.37
N GLY A 355 21.66 32.02 6.56
CA GLY A 355 21.73 31.27 7.81
C GLY A 355 23.14 30.81 8.18
N HIS A 356 23.90 30.28 7.22
CA HIS A 356 25.28 29.83 7.45
C HIS A 356 26.22 30.99 7.82
N PRO A 357 26.29 32.11 7.07
CA PRO A 357 27.07 33.27 7.48
C PRO A 357 26.64 33.86 8.82
N ALA A 358 25.33 33.97 9.08
CA ALA A 358 24.82 34.51 10.34
C ALA A 358 25.24 33.67 11.55
N LEU A 359 25.17 32.34 11.44
CA LEU A 359 25.63 31.43 12.48
C LEU A 359 27.14 31.51 12.67
N ARG A 360 27.91 31.55 11.57
CA ARG A 360 29.37 31.69 11.64
C ARG A 360 29.78 32.98 12.35
N SER A 361 29.20 34.12 11.96
CA SER A 361 29.46 35.41 12.62
C SER A 361 29.03 35.42 14.09
N ALA A 362 27.96 34.73 14.46
CA ALA A 362 27.54 34.60 15.86
C ALA A 362 28.55 33.80 16.69
N PHE A 363 29.09 32.70 16.16
CA PHE A 363 30.13 31.90 16.82
C PHE A 363 31.47 32.66 16.92
N GLU A 364 31.82 33.41 15.88
CA GLU A 364 32.99 34.30 15.89
C GLU A 364 32.84 35.42 16.93
N ALA A 365 31.66 36.03 17.06
CA ALA A 365 31.38 37.03 18.11
C ALA A 365 31.49 36.44 19.52
N MET A 366 31.15 35.17 19.69
CA MET A 366 31.31 34.42 20.95
C MET A 366 32.75 33.93 21.19
N HIS A 367 33.70 34.23 20.31
CA HIS A 367 35.09 33.75 20.36
C HIS A 367 35.20 32.22 20.46
N SER A 368 34.30 31.50 19.78
CA SER A 368 34.34 30.04 19.72
C SER A 368 35.60 29.54 19.00
N PRO A 369 36.23 28.44 19.45
CA PRO A 369 37.33 27.82 18.73
C PRO A 369 36.96 27.45 17.29
N GLU A 370 37.90 27.65 16.35
CA GLU A 370 37.67 27.41 14.91
C GLU A 370 37.25 25.97 14.60
N TRP A 371 37.83 24.98 15.28
CA TRP A 371 37.46 23.57 15.09
C TRP A 371 36.00 23.28 15.49
N LEU A 372 35.47 24.00 16.49
CA LEU A 372 34.11 23.82 16.97
C LEU A 372 33.12 24.50 16.02
N THR A 373 33.44 25.72 15.59
CA THR A 373 32.66 26.45 14.59
C THR A 373 32.63 25.69 13.26
N GLY A 374 33.77 25.19 12.79
CA GLY A 374 33.86 24.38 11.58
C GLY A 374 33.05 23.09 11.67
N LEU A 375 33.18 22.33 12.75
CA LEU A 375 32.42 21.09 12.91
C LEU A 375 30.90 21.31 12.94
N LEU A 376 30.43 22.27 13.75
CA LEU A 376 29.00 22.49 13.96
C LEU A 376 28.34 23.29 12.83
N VAL A 377 29.00 24.33 12.33
CA VAL A 377 28.43 25.26 11.34
C VAL A 377 28.77 24.80 9.92
N ASP A 378 30.05 24.60 9.60
CA ASP A 378 30.50 24.23 8.25
C ASP A 378 30.23 22.75 7.93
N GLY A 379 30.32 21.87 8.93
CA GLY A 379 30.01 20.45 8.80
C GLY A 379 28.53 20.15 8.99
N MET A 380 28.05 20.15 10.24
CA MET A 380 26.71 19.67 10.59
C MET A 380 25.58 20.53 10.03
N TYR A 381 25.60 21.84 10.29
CA TYR A 381 24.54 22.76 9.88
C TYR A 381 24.45 22.88 8.36
N LEU A 382 25.57 23.19 7.67
CA LEU A 382 25.58 23.38 6.23
C LEU A 382 25.07 22.14 5.47
N THR A 383 25.53 20.94 5.87
CA THR A 383 25.06 19.69 5.27
C THR A 383 23.55 19.49 5.48
N THR A 384 23.06 19.80 6.69
CA THR A 384 21.63 19.69 7.02
C THR A 384 20.81 20.72 6.23
N ALA A 385 21.29 21.96 6.13
CA ALA A 385 20.67 23.04 5.36
C ALA A 385 20.56 22.67 3.87
N TRP A 386 21.64 22.10 3.30
CA TRP A 386 21.67 21.63 1.91
C TRP A 386 20.64 20.55 1.64
N VAL A 387 20.59 19.53 2.51
CA VAL A 387 19.58 18.45 2.42
C VAL A 387 18.17 19.03 2.50
N VAL A 388 17.90 19.97 3.41
CA VAL A 388 16.58 20.63 3.49
C VAL A 388 16.27 21.40 2.20
N ALA A 389 17.20 22.22 1.71
CA ALA A 389 16.98 23.06 0.54
C ALA A 389 16.68 22.22 -0.71
N VAL A 390 17.43 21.14 -0.94
CA VAL A 390 17.34 20.34 -2.17
C VAL A 390 16.27 19.25 -2.09
N MET A 391 16.09 18.58 -0.95
CA MET A 391 15.22 17.40 -0.83
C MET A 391 13.75 17.75 -0.52
N LEU A 392 13.51 18.74 0.36
CA LEU A 392 12.16 19.04 0.85
C LEU A 392 11.21 19.51 -0.29
N PRO A 393 11.58 20.47 -1.15
CA PRO A 393 10.62 21.00 -2.11
C PRO A 393 10.15 20.00 -3.18
N PRO A 394 11.02 19.18 -3.82
CA PRO A 394 10.57 18.13 -4.74
C PRO A 394 9.60 17.15 -4.08
N MET A 395 9.86 16.73 -2.84
CA MET A 395 8.97 15.83 -2.11
C MET A 395 7.63 16.48 -1.77
N ALA A 396 7.66 17.76 -1.36
CA ALA A 396 6.48 18.55 -1.04
C ALA A 396 5.56 18.78 -2.25
N VAL A 397 6.08 18.73 -3.48
CA VAL A 397 5.28 18.79 -4.71
C VAL A 397 4.87 17.39 -5.17
N PHE A 398 5.81 16.45 -5.18
CA PHE A 398 5.61 15.10 -5.71
C PHE A 398 4.55 14.31 -4.94
N PHE A 399 4.64 14.26 -3.59
CA PHE A 399 3.72 13.42 -2.82
C PHE A 399 2.27 13.89 -2.87
N PRO A 400 1.95 15.21 -2.80
CA PRO A 400 0.58 15.65 -2.98
C PRO A 400 0.03 15.33 -4.37
N LEU A 401 0.80 15.56 -5.44
CA LEU A 401 0.38 15.20 -6.80
C LEU A 401 0.10 13.71 -6.92
N PHE A 402 0.99 12.87 -6.38
CA PHE A 402 0.83 11.43 -6.40
C PHE A 402 -0.39 10.96 -5.59
N THR A 403 -0.60 11.54 -4.40
CA THR A 403 -1.74 11.21 -3.54
C THR A 403 -3.06 11.67 -4.17
N LEU A 404 -3.08 12.78 -4.91
CA LEU A 404 -4.26 13.18 -5.71
C LEU A 404 -4.58 12.16 -6.81
N LEU A 405 -3.56 11.60 -7.48
CA LEU A 405 -3.74 10.52 -8.47
C LEU A 405 -4.20 9.21 -7.83
N GLU A 406 -3.74 8.93 -6.61
CA GLU A 406 -4.17 7.81 -5.77
C GLU A 406 -5.65 7.94 -5.41
N ASP A 407 -6.05 9.07 -4.83
CA ASP A 407 -7.42 9.38 -4.41
C ASP A 407 -8.40 9.41 -5.59
N PHE A 408 -7.95 9.88 -6.75
CA PHE A 408 -8.73 9.83 -7.99
C PHE A 408 -9.00 8.39 -8.45
N GLY A 409 -8.16 7.43 -8.06
CA GLY A 409 -8.26 6.03 -8.44
C GLY A 409 -7.46 5.67 -9.69
N TYR A 410 -6.59 6.55 -10.20
CA TYR A 410 -5.77 6.26 -11.38
C TYR A 410 -4.71 5.18 -11.12
N LEU A 411 -4.06 5.24 -9.96
CA LEU A 411 -2.98 4.32 -9.58
C LEU A 411 -3.35 2.83 -9.67
N PRO A 412 -4.49 2.36 -9.13
CA PRO A 412 -4.95 0.99 -9.34
C PRO A 412 -5.00 0.53 -10.81
N ARG A 413 -5.32 1.42 -11.76
CA ARG A 413 -5.31 1.08 -13.21
C ARG A 413 -3.89 0.93 -13.74
N VAL A 414 -2.95 1.74 -13.25
CA VAL A 414 -1.52 1.58 -13.55
C VAL A 414 -1.01 0.23 -13.07
N ALA A 415 -1.36 -0.17 -11.84
CA ALA A 415 -1.02 -1.48 -11.31
C ALA A 415 -1.59 -2.62 -12.16
N PHE A 416 -2.84 -2.49 -12.61
CA PHE A 416 -3.47 -3.44 -13.52
C PHE A 416 -2.75 -3.54 -14.88
N ASN A 417 -2.42 -2.40 -15.51
CA ASN A 417 -1.71 -2.38 -16.80
C ASN A 417 -0.32 -3.04 -16.73
N LEU A 418 0.36 -2.91 -15.58
CA LEU A 418 1.69 -3.44 -15.35
C LEU A 418 1.69 -4.86 -14.75
N ASP A 419 0.54 -5.40 -14.35
CA ASP A 419 0.44 -6.65 -13.61
C ASP A 419 1.10 -7.81 -14.37
N GLU A 420 0.80 -7.96 -15.66
CA GLU A 420 1.38 -9.03 -16.48
C GLU A 420 2.92 -8.93 -16.58
N LEU A 421 3.48 -7.72 -16.58
CA LEU A 421 4.94 -7.53 -16.59
C LEU A 421 5.57 -7.90 -15.24
N PHE A 422 4.95 -7.49 -14.14
CA PHE A 422 5.43 -7.86 -12.79
C PHE A 422 5.27 -9.36 -12.53
N ARG A 423 4.13 -9.96 -12.89
CA ARG A 423 3.86 -11.38 -12.75
C ARG A 423 4.89 -12.25 -13.49
N ARG A 424 5.28 -11.86 -14.70
CA ARG A 424 6.35 -12.56 -15.46
C ARG A 424 7.71 -12.51 -14.76
N SER A 425 7.99 -11.46 -14.00
CA SER A 425 9.20 -11.35 -13.18
C SER A 425 9.09 -12.03 -11.81
N GLY A 426 7.97 -12.67 -11.49
CA GLY A 426 7.72 -13.27 -10.18
C GLY A 426 7.43 -12.26 -9.08
N ALA A 427 6.87 -11.11 -9.46
CA ALA A 427 6.45 -10.01 -8.60
C ALA A 427 4.94 -9.73 -8.76
N HIS A 428 4.39 -8.84 -7.91
CA HIS A 428 2.96 -8.50 -7.88
C HIS A 428 2.67 -7.16 -8.55
N GLY A 429 1.55 -6.99 -9.27
CA GLY A 429 1.20 -5.72 -9.94
C GLY A 429 1.14 -4.50 -9.03
N LYS A 430 0.80 -4.68 -7.74
CA LYS A 430 0.86 -3.61 -6.71
C LYS A 430 2.28 -3.01 -6.54
N GLN A 431 3.34 -3.73 -6.89
CA GLN A 431 4.72 -3.22 -6.90
C GLN A 431 4.90 -2.02 -7.85
N ALA A 432 4.09 -1.91 -8.90
CA ALA A 432 4.09 -0.72 -9.75
C ALA A 432 3.84 0.57 -8.97
N LEU A 433 2.97 0.51 -7.95
CA LEU A 433 2.60 1.66 -7.13
C LEU A 433 3.75 2.07 -6.21
N THR A 434 4.39 1.09 -5.60
CA THR A 434 5.51 1.31 -4.68
C THR A 434 6.72 1.86 -5.42
N MET A 435 7.01 1.30 -6.60
CA MET A 435 8.06 1.80 -7.51
C MET A 435 7.80 3.23 -7.96
N SER A 436 6.54 3.54 -8.30
CA SER A 436 6.16 4.89 -8.71
C SER A 436 6.39 5.89 -7.57
N MET A 437 6.09 5.53 -6.32
CA MET A 437 6.47 6.34 -5.14
C MET A 437 7.98 6.42 -4.94
N GLY A 438 8.73 5.37 -5.29
CA GLY A 438 10.19 5.30 -5.21
C GLY A 438 10.90 6.38 -6.03
N PHE A 439 10.36 6.75 -7.20
CA PHE A 439 10.91 7.85 -7.99
C PHE A 439 10.89 9.21 -7.28
N GLY A 440 9.94 9.43 -6.36
CA GLY A 440 10.01 10.57 -5.44
C GLY A 440 11.05 10.32 -4.35
N CYS A 441 10.85 9.27 -3.56
CA CYS A 441 11.79 8.88 -2.52
C CYS A 441 11.76 7.35 -2.31
N ASN A 442 12.92 6.71 -2.41
CA ASN A 442 13.03 5.26 -2.20
C ASN A 442 12.58 4.83 -0.80
N ALA A 443 12.77 5.67 0.24
CA ALA A 443 12.28 5.38 1.58
C ALA A 443 10.75 5.33 1.67
N ALA A 444 10.06 6.25 0.98
CA ALA A 444 8.60 6.25 0.91
C ALA A 444 8.09 5.06 0.08
N GLY A 445 8.74 4.75 -1.04
CA GLY A 445 8.43 3.56 -1.84
C GLY A 445 8.54 2.25 -1.04
N VAL A 446 9.57 2.11 -0.20
CA VAL A 446 9.73 0.97 0.72
C VAL A 446 8.58 0.88 1.73
N VAL A 447 8.19 1.99 2.37
CA VAL A 447 7.05 2.01 3.32
C VAL A 447 5.73 1.69 2.60
N ALA A 448 5.56 2.13 1.35
CA ALA A 448 4.38 1.85 0.56
C ALA A 448 4.21 0.36 0.20
N THR A 449 5.25 -0.47 0.33
CA THR A 449 5.16 -1.91 0.06
C THR A 449 4.21 -2.67 0.97
N ARG A 450 3.73 -2.06 2.06
CA ARG A 450 2.67 -2.59 2.94
C ARG A 450 1.36 -2.90 2.23
N ILE A 451 1.13 -2.34 1.04
CA ILE A 451 -0.04 -2.67 0.21
C ILE A 451 0.03 -4.08 -0.40
N ILE A 452 1.23 -4.69 -0.45
CA ILE A 452 1.47 -6.02 -1.01
C ILE A 452 1.25 -7.04 0.12
N ASP A 453 0.29 -7.94 -0.08
CA ASP A 453 -0.19 -8.85 0.96
C ASP A 453 0.82 -9.99 1.20
N SER A 454 1.45 -10.50 0.13
CA SER A 454 2.45 -11.56 0.23
C SER A 454 3.79 -11.03 0.75
N ASP A 455 4.26 -11.58 1.87
CA ASP A 455 5.57 -11.24 2.47
C ASP A 455 6.74 -11.43 1.49
N ARG A 456 6.68 -12.47 0.64
CA ARG A 456 7.69 -12.77 -0.38
C ARG A 456 7.74 -11.67 -1.44
N GLU A 457 6.60 -11.35 -2.04
CA GLU A 457 6.50 -10.34 -3.09
C GLU A 457 6.78 -8.94 -2.53
N ARG A 458 6.38 -8.68 -1.28
CA ARG A 458 6.74 -7.47 -0.53
C ARG A 458 8.24 -7.34 -0.38
N LEU A 459 8.96 -8.41 -0.01
CA LEU A 459 10.43 -8.39 0.08
C LEU A 459 11.08 -8.11 -1.28
N ILE A 460 10.59 -8.71 -2.37
CA ILE A 460 11.09 -8.42 -3.73
C ILE A 460 10.91 -6.93 -4.05
N ALA A 461 9.72 -6.38 -3.77
CA ALA A 461 9.44 -4.96 -3.99
C ALA A 461 10.37 -4.07 -3.15
N ILE A 462 10.58 -4.38 -1.87
CA ILE A 462 11.49 -3.64 -0.99
C ILE A 462 12.93 -3.62 -1.53
N LEU A 463 13.46 -4.78 -1.94
CA LEU A 463 14.84 -4.92 -2.41
C LEU A 463 15.08 -4.26 -3.78
N THR A 464 14.09 -4.31 -4.66
CA THR A 464 14.21 -3.78 -6.03
C THR A 464 13.83 -2.30 -6.14
N ASN A 465 13.21 -1.71 -5.12
CA ASN A 465 12.85 -0.29 -5.11
C ASN A 465 14.07 0.65 -5.17
N ASN A 466 15.30 0.18 -4.95
CA ASN A 466 16.48 1.02 -5.15
C ASN A 466 16.74 1.35 -6.63
N PHE A 467 16.23 0.55 -7.57
CA PHE A 467 16.40 0.75 -9.00
C PHE A 467 15.51 1.88 -9.57
N SER A 468 14.52 2.37 -8.81
CA SER A 468 13.83 3.61 -9.15
C SER A 468 14.74 4.81 -8.88
N LEU A 469 14.92 5.65 -9.90
CA LEU A 469 15.73 6.85 -9.82
C LEU A 469 15.00 7.89 -8.94
N CYS A 470 15.39 7.99 -7.67
CA CYS A 470 14.77 8.91 -6.71
C CYS A 470 15.19 10.37 -6.94
N ASN A 471 14.46 11.33 -6.35
CA ASN A 471 14.73 12.77 -6.47
C ASN A 471 16.20 13.15 -6.22
N GLY A 472 16.87 12.55 -5.22
CA GLY A 472 18.28 12.84 -4.92
C GLY A 472 19.28 12.39 -6.01
N ARG A 473 18.86 11.57 -6.97
CA ARG A 473 19.72 11.07 -8.07
C ARG A 473 19.53 11.84 -9.38
N TRP A 474 18.37 12.47 -9.59
CA TRP A 474 18.06 13.22 -10.82
C TRP A 474 19.04 14.36 -11.12
N PRO A 475 19.41 15.24 -10.17
CA PRO A 475 20.35 16.34 -10.44
C PRO A 475 21.69 15.86 -10.97
N THR A 476 22.22 14.75 -10.41
CA THR A 476 23.48 14.15 -10.89
C THR A 476 23.35 13.66 -12.33
N GLN A 477 22.26 12.97 -12.67
CA GLN A 477 22.04 12.48 -14.04
C GLN A 477 21.94 13.62 -15.04
N ILE A 478 21.17 14.67 -14.71
CA ILE A 478 20.95 15.83 -15.58
C ILE A 478 22.25 16.62 -15.75
N LEU A 479 22.99 16.85 -14.67
CA LEU A 479 24.26 17.57 -14.67
C LEU A 479 25.30 16.86 -15.56
N LEU A 480 25.53 15.56 -15.34
CA LEU A 480 26.55 14.81 -16.08
C LEU A 480 26.20 14.63 -17.55
N ALA A 481 24.91 14.40 -17.85
CA ALA A 481 24.44 14.33 -19.23
C ALA A 481 24.64 15.67 -19.95
N THR A 482 24.35 16.80 -19.29
CA THR A 482 24.50 18.14 -19.87
C THR A 482 25.96 18.53 -20.03
N LEU A 483 26.82 18.24 -19.03
CA LEU A 483 28.22 18.64 -19.08
C LEU A 483 29.04 17.73 -19.98
N PHE A 484 28.94 16.40 -19.88
CA PHE A 484 29.86 15.51 -20.60
C PHE A 484 29.26 14.90 -21.84
N VAL A 485 28.02 14.40 -21.77
CA VAL A 485 27.40 13.68 -22.89
C VAL A 485 26.99 14.65 -24.00
N ALA A 486 26.29 15.74 -23.68
CA ALA A 486 25.91 16.74 -24.68
C ALA A 486 27.12 17.38 -25.37
N ALA A 487 28.21 17.57 -24.63
CA ALA A 487 29.43 18.18 -25.16
C ALA A 487 30.20 17.26 -26.13
N ALA A 488 29.90 15.97 -26.18
CA ALA A 488 30.47 15.05 -27.16
C ALA A 488 29.79 15.15 -28.55
N PHE A 489 28.68 15.88 -28.66
CA PHE A 489 27.89 16.03 -29.88
C PHE A 489 27.84 17.49 -30.35
N PRO A 490 27.48 17.75 -31.63
CA PRO A 490 27.27 19.11 -32.11
C PRO A 490 26.24 19.87 -31.26
N ARG A 491 26.44 21.18 -31.07
CA ARG A 491 25.65 22.03 -30.15
C ARG A 491 24.14 21.97 -30.39
N GLU A 492 23.73 21.76 -31.65
CA GLU A 492 22.32 21.66 -32.05
C GLU A 492 21.62 20.42 -31.45
N TYR A 493 22.34 19.30 -31.33
CA TYR A 493 21.81 18.05 -30.79
C TYR A 493 22.08 17.87 -29.29
N GLY A 494 22.97 18.67 -28.70
CA GLY A 494 23.40 18.55 -27.30
C GLY A 494 22.26 18.35 -26.29
N PRO A 495 21.25 19.24 -26.22
CA PRO A 495 20.12 19.09 -25.29
C PRO A 495 19.30 17.82 -25.51
N THR A 496 19.07 17.44 -26.77
CA THR A 496 18.31 16.22 -27.10
C THR A 496 19.08 14.97 -26.70
N VAL A 497 20.39 14.93 -26.91
CA VAL A 497 21.24 13.80 -26.52
C VAL A 497 21.32 13.67 -25.01
N ALA A 498 21.46 14.78 -24.27
CA ALA A 498 21.41 14.76 -22.81
C ALA A 498 20.08 14.19 -22.30
N ALA A 499 18.95 14.64 -22.86
CA ALA A 499 17.63 14.12 -22.50
C ALA A 499 17.50 12.62 -22.78
N VAL A 500 17.96 12.16 -23.96
CA VAL A 500 17.96 10.73 -24.33
C VAL A 500 18.86 9.92 -23.39
N ALA A 501 20.02 10.44 -23.00
CA ALA A 501 20.93 9.76 -22.07
C ALA A 501 20.27 9.58 -20.69
N VAL A 502 19.63 10.62 -20.14
CA VAL A 502 18.92 10.54 -18.85
C VAL A 502 17.75 9.57 -18.93
N ILE A 503 16.93 9.63 -19.99
CA ILE A 503 15.84 8.67 -20.22
C ILE A 503 16.38 7.25 -20.38
N GLY A 504 17.53 7.08 -21.04
CA GLY A 504 18.21 5.80 -21.18
C GLY A 504 18.58 5.18 -19.84
N VAL A 505 19.14 5.98 -18.92
CA VAL A 505 19.43 5.54 -17.54
C VAL A 505 18.15 5.19 -16.77
N LEU A 506 17.09 5.98 -16.92
CA LEU A 506 15.79 5.69 -16.31
C LEU A 506 15.23 4.32 -16.79
N VAL A 507 15.22 4.10 -18.10
CA VAL A 507 14.75 2.84 -18.69
C VAL A 507 15.64 1.67 -18.26
N LEU A 508 16.96 1.86 -18.22
CA LEU A 508 17.89 0.86 -17.71
C LEU A 508 17.57 0.48 -16.25
N GLY A 509 17.21 1.44 -15.40
CA GLY A 509 16.74 1.19 -14.03
C GLY A 509 15.52 0.29 -13.99
N ILE A 510 14.50 0.57 -14.82
CA ILE A 510 13.28 -0.25 -14.92
C ILE A 510 13.61 -1.66 -15.42
N VAL A 511 14.50 -1.81 -16.40
CA VAL A 511 14.92 -3.12 -16.90
C VAL A 511 15.65 -3.92 -15.82
N LEU A 512 16.61 -3.30 -15.12
CA LEU A 512 17.38 -3.95 -14.05
C LEU A 512 16.51 -4.29 -12.84
N MET A 513 15.47 -3.51 -12.57
CA MET A 513 14.43 -3.84 -11.61
C MET A 513 13.72 -5.15 -11.97
N PHE A 514 13.18 -5.27 -13.19
CA PHE A 514 12.52 -6.51 -13.63
C PHE A 514 13.49 -7.71 -13.64
N ALA A 515 14.72 -7.51 -14.09
CA ALA A 515 15.75 -8.55 -14.09
C ALA A 515 16.09 -9.00 -12.66
N SER A 516 16.22 -8.08 -11.72
CA SER A 516 16.50 -8.38 -10.32
C SER A 516 15.31 -9.04 -9.62
N SER A 517 14.07 -8.59 -9.89
CA SER A 517 12.85 -9.26 -9.39
C SER A 517 12.79 -10.71 -9.86
N TRP A 518 13.07 -10.95 -11.15
CA TRP A 518 13.14 -12.29 -11.72
C TRP A 518 14.25 -13.16 -11.12
N ALA A 519 15.44 -12.59 -10.93
CA ALA A 519 16.56 -13.31 -10.32
C ALA A 519 16.25 -13.69 -8.86
N LEU A 520 15.74 -12.74 -8.07
CA LEU A 520 15.40 -12.95 -6.66
C LEU A 520 14.26 -13.96 -6.49
N SER A 521 13.23 -13.90 -7.33
CA SER A 521 12.06 -14.79 -7.26
C SER A 521 12.40 -16.27 -7.57
N ARG A 522 13.48 -16.53 -8.33
CA ARG A 522 13.95 -17.90 -8.63
C ARG A 522 15.06 -18.41 -7.72
N THR A 523 15.82 -17.52 -7.08
CA THR A 523 16.99 -17.89 -6.27
C THR A 523 16.68 -17.90 -4.78
N VAL A 524 16.63 -16.71 -4.17
CA VAL A 524 16.58 -16.51 -2.72
C VAL A 524 15.16 -16.59 -2.17
N LEU A 525 14.16 -16.16 -2.94
CA LEU A 525 12.77 -16.04 -2.53
C LEU A 525 11.89 -17.01 -3.33
N ARG A 526 11.98 -18.31 -3.05
CA ARG A 526 11.13 -19.37 -3.64
C ARG A 526 9.87 -19.57 -2.80
N GLY A 527 8.69 -19.66 -3.42
CA GLY A 527 7.42 -19.86 -2.73
C GLY A 527 6.20 -19.74 -3.65
N GLU A 528 5.00 -19.97 -3.12
CA GLU A 528 3.73 -19.88 -3.86
C GLU A 528 3.42 -18.43 -4.25
N VAL A 529 2.78 -18.27 -5.41
CA VAL A 529 2.39 -16.97 -5.99
C VAL A 529 1.09 -16.53 -5.35
N SER A 530 0.98 -15.26 -4.95
CA SER A 530 -0.29 -14.77 -4.41
C SER A 530 -1.34 -14.62 -5.51
N THR A 531 -2.60 -14.90 -5.21
CA THR A 531 -3.72 -14.67 -6.13
C THR A 531 -4.02 -13.17 -6.22
N PHE A 532 -3.79 -12.58 -7.38
CA PHE A 532 -4.06 -11.16 -7.63
C PHE A 532 -5.59 -10.89 -7.66
N HIS A 533 -6.15 -10.47 -6.53
CA HIS A 533 -7.51 -9.94 -6.45
C HIS A 533 -7.46 -8.41 -6.25
N LEU A 534 -7.16 -7.66 -7.31
CA LEU A 534 -7.25 -6.19 -7.26
C LEU A 534 -8.66 -5.75 -7.66
N GLU A 535 -9.47 -5.35 -6.68
CA GLU A 535 -10.66 -4.59 -6.98
C GLU A 535 -10.28 -3.19 -7.47
N LEU A 536 -10.72 -2.83 -8.67
CA LEU A 536 -10.59 -1.45 -9.16
C LEU A 536 -11.58 -0.56 -8.37
N PRO A 537 -11.10 0.39 -7.55
CA PRO A 537 -11.99 1.29 -6.83
C PRO A 537 -12.72 2.22 -7.82
N PRO A 538 -13.95 2.67 -7.51
CA PRO A 538 -14.63 3.66 -8.33
C PRO A 538 -13.84 4.98 -8.37
N TYR A 539 -13.99 5.76 -9.44
CA TYR A 539 -13.38 7.10 -9.50
C TYR A 539 -14.03 8.00 -8.46
N ARG A 540 -13.20 8.72 -7.69
CA ARG A 540 -13.68 9.66 -6.67
C ARG A 540 -13.01 11.01 -6.87
N PRO A 541 -13.75 12.13 -6.79
CA PRO A 541 -13.11 13.45 -6.82
C PRO A 541 -12.21 13.59 -5.57
N PRO A 542 -10.93 13.98 -5.73
CA PRO A 542 -10.02 14.07 -4.61
C PRO A 542 -10.37 15.24 -3.69
N GLN A 543 -10.19 15.07 -2.38
CA GLN A 543 -10.39 16.11 -1.38
C GLN A 543 -9.15 17.01 -1.29
N PHE A 544 -8.93 17.83 -2.34
CA PHE A 544 -7.69 18.56 -2.60
C PHE A 544 -6.97 19.12 -1.36
N TRP A 545 -7.65 19.91 -0.53
CA TRP A 545 -7.05 20.54 0.65
C TRP A 545 -6.67 19.57 1.76
N GLN A 546 -7.51 18.55 1.99
CA GLN A 546 -7.24 17.52 2.99
C GLN A 546 -6.06 16.65 2.53
N THR A 547 -6.08 16.20 1.27
CA THR A 547 -5.02 15.40 0.67
C THR A 547 -3.67 16.12 0.69
N LEU A 548 -3.66 17.43 0.39
CA LEU A 548 -2.45 18.26 0.44
C LEU A 548 -1.86 18.33 1.86
N TYR A 549 -2.71 18.60 2.86
CA TYR A 549 -2.28 18.69 4.25
C TYR A 549 -1.72 17.35 4.78
N THR A 550 -2.48 16.27 4.61
CA THR A 550 -2.10 14.92 5.06
C THR A 550 -0.81 14.47 4.35
N SER A 551 -0.68 14.70 3.05
CA SER A 551 0.53 14.32 2.31
C SER A 551 1.77 15.12 2.73
N LEU A 552 1.64 16.41 3.02
CA LEU A 552 2.78 17.23 3.45
C LEU A 552 3.25 16.83 4.86
N ILE A 553 2.32 16.75 5.82
CA ILE A 553 2.71 16.49 7.21
C ILE A 553 3.06 15.01 7.43
N ASP A 554 2.18 14.08 7.04
CA ASP A 554 2.33 12.68 7.43
C ASP A 554 3.35 11.94 6.56
N ARG A 555 3.60 12.39 5.32
CA ARG A 555 4.57 11.75 4.42
C ARG A 555 5.86 12.54 4.26
N THR A 556 5.79 13.86 4.04
CA THR A 556 6.99 14.67 3.71
C THR A 556 7.83 14.97 4.94
N ILE A 557 7.24 15.54 6.00
CA ILE A 557 7.98 15.97 7.19
C ILE A 557 8.59 14.76 7.94
N ILE A 558 7.84 13.66 8.09
CA ILE A 558 8.35 12.47 8.80
C ILE A 558 9.59 11.89 8.10
N VAL A 559 9.59 11.83 6.77
CA VAL A 559 10.74 11.34 6.00
C VAL A 559 11.89 12.34 6.07
N LEU A 560 11.62 13.64 5.98
CA LEU A 560 12.64 14.67 6.13
C LEU A 560 13.33 14.58 7.50
N CYS A 561 12.59 14.49 8.60
CA CYS A 561 13.18 14.38 9.95
C CYS A 561 14.13 13.18 10.07
N ARG A 562 13.81 12.05 9.44
CA ARG A 562 14.71 10.89 9.38
C ARG A 562 15.98 11.22 8.59
N ALA A 563 15.86 11.86 7.43
CA ALA A 563 17.01 12.29 6.63
C ALA A 563 17.93 13.23 7.41
N LEU A 564 17.38 14.22 8.12
CA LEU A 564 18.16 15.18 8.93
C LEU A 564 18.91 14.50 10.08
N THR A 565 18.32 13.47 10.68
CA THR A 565 18.97 12.69 11.76
C THR A 565 20.25 12.00 11.28
N PHE A 566 20.32 11.64 9.99
CA PHE A 566 21.53 11.05 9.40
C PHE A 566 22.43 12.09 8.72
N ALA A 567 21.88 13.19 8.20
CA ALA A 567 22.65 14.22 7.50
C ALA A 567 23.59 14.99 8.43
N ALA A 568 23.15 15.38 9.62
CA ALA A 568 23.99 16.14 10.54
C ALA A 568 25.28 15.38 10.95
N PRO A 569 25.22 14.10 11.39
CA PRO A 569 26.43 13.31 11.63
C PRO A 569 27.29 13.10 10.37
N ALA A 570 26.68 13.01 9.18
CA ALA A 570 27.40 12.92 7.92
C ALA A 570 28.26 14.15 7.67
N GLY A 571 27.68 15.34 7.86
CA GLY A 571 28.39 16.62 7.72
C GLY A 571 29.55 16.74 8.69
N ALA A 572 29.36 16.32 9.95
CA ALA A 572 30.45 16.23 10.92
C ALA A 572 31.57 15.29 10.44
N LEU A 573 31.22 14.12 9.93
CA LEU A 573 32.19 13.15 9.41
C LEU A 573 32.97 13.69 8.21
N ILE A 574 32.28 14.31 7.24
CA ILE A 574 32.90 14.96 6.07
C ILE A 574 33.92 16.00 6.54
N TRP A 575 33.50 16.90 7.45
CA TRP A 575 34.37 17.95 7.96
C TRP A 575 35.60 17.38 8.68
N LEU A 576 35.43 16.39 9.56
CA LEU A 576 36.53 15.75 10.29
C LEU A 576 37.51 15.05 9.36
N THR A 577 37.01 14.35 8.33
CA THR A 577 37.89 13.66 7.38
C THR A 577 38.72 14.62 6.52
N CYS A 578 38.23 15.83 6.26
CA CYS A 578 38.95 16.82 5.48
C CYS A 578 39.93 17.66 6.31
N ASN A 579 39.62 17.91 7.59
CA ASN A 579 40.39 18.83 8.44
C ASN A 579 41.39 18.14 9.37
N ILE A 580 41.22 16.84 9.67
CA ILE A 580 42.21 16.11 10.48
C ILE A 580 43.35 15.66 9.59
N GLU A 581 44.56 16.11 9.92
CA GLU A 581 45.79 15.74 9.25
C GLU A 581 46.52 14.61 9.96
N VAL A 582 47.00 13.63 9.18
CA VAL A 582 47.83 12.53 9.64
C VAL A 582 49.06 12.48 8.75
N GLY A 583 50.25 12.73 9.32
CA GLY A 583 51.51 12.69 8.58
C GLY A 583 51.64 13.77 7.48
N GLY A 584 51.03 14.94 7.67
CA GLY A 584 51.11 16.08 6.75
C GLY A 584 50.12 16.08 5.59
N ALA A 585 49.16 15.16 5.57
CA ALA A 585 48.04 15.15 4.64
C ALA A 585 46.72 14.84 5.38
N SER A 586 45.59 15.31 4.86
CA SER A 586 44.28 15.05 5.45
C SER A 586 43.92 13.56 5.39
N ILE A 587 43.07 13.09 6.32
CA ILE A 587 42.53 11.72 6.27
C ILE A 587 41.86 11.46 4.91
N ALA A 588 41.14 12.45 4.38
CA ALA A 588 40.52 12.38 3.06
C ALA A 588 41.55 12.13 1.95
N ALA A 589 42.70 12.78 1.95
CA ALA A 589 43.76 12.54 0.96
C ALA A 589 44.29 11.10 1.00
N HIS A 590 44.52 10.55 2.20
CA HIS A 590 44.92 9.14 2.36
C HIS A 590 43.86 8.16 1.84
N LEU A 591 42.59 8.42 2.16
CA LEU A 591 41.47 7.60 1.70
C LEU A 591 41.26 7.68 0.19
N ILE A 592 41.43 8.85 -0.42
CA ILE A 592 41.41 9.03 -1.88
C ILE A 592 42.48 8.15 -2.52
N GLY A 593 43.71 8.20 -2.01
CA GLY A 593 44.81 7.36 -2.54
C GLY A 593 44.54 5.86 -2.41
N TRP A 594 43.95 5.43 -1.29
CA TRP A 594 43.56 4.02 -1.09
C TRP A 594 42.43 3.56 -2.01
N LEU A 595 41.45 4.44 -2.28
CA LEU A 595 40.30 4.15 -3.14
C LEU A 595 40.59 4.34 -4.62
N ASP A 596 41.71 4.94 -5.01
CA ASP A 596 41.99 5.26 -6.41
C ASP A 596 42.18 4.01 -7.27
N ALA A 597 42.89 3.00 -6.76
CA ALA A 597 43.07 1.73 -7.46
C ALA A 597 41.74 1.00 -7.76
N PRO A 598 40.84 0.73 -6.78
CA PRO A 598 39.54 0.13 -7.09
C PRO A 598 38.66 1.04 -7.95
N ALA A 599 38.72 2.37 -7.75
CA ALA A 599 37.96 3.31 -8.56
C ALA A 599 38.36 3.27 -10.03
N TRP A 600 39.66 3.18 -10.30
CA TRP A 600 40.18 3.12 -11.66
C TRP A 600 39.63 1.90 -12.41
N TYR A 601 39.49 0.73 -11.78
CA TYR A 601 38.86 -0.43 -12.44
C TYR A 601 37.41 -0.18 -12.87
N MET A 602 36.69 0.64 -12.13
CA MET A 602 35.31 1.05 -12.44
C MET A 602 35.26 2.24 -13.43
N GLY A 603 36.42 2.74 -13.90
CA GLY A 603 36.52 3.95 -14.71
C GLY A 603 36.13 5.23 -13.95
N LEU A 604 36.19 5.18 -12.61
CA LEU A 604 36.01 6.30 -11.69
C LEU A 604 37.38 6.69 -11.09
N ASN A 605 37.40 7.61 -10.12
CA ASN A 605 38.59 7.98 -9.35
C ASN A 605 38.33 7.87 -7.84
N GLY A 606 39.40 7.89 -7.03
CA GLY A 606 39.31 7.74 -5.57
C GLY A 606 38.41 8.79 -4.89
N ILE A 607 38.35 10.00 -5.46
CA ILE A 607 37.48 11.09 -5.00
C ILE A 607 36.00 10.69 -5.11
N ILE A 608 35.56 10.16 -6.25
CA ILE A 608 34.18 9.73 -6.47
C ILE A 608 33.79 8.63 -5.48
N LEU A 609 34.64 7.60 -5.31
CA LEU A 609 34.34 6.53 -4.37
C LEU A 609 34.28 7.02 -2.92
N LEU A 610 35.20 7.89 -2.51
CA LEU A 610 35.16 8.48 -1.17
C LEU A 610 33.88 9.30 -0.97
N ALA A 611 33.49 10.10 -1.96
CA ALA A 611 32.26 10.88 -1.90
C ALA A 611 31.03 9.99 -1.70
N TYR A 612 30.92 8.85 -2.39
CA TYR A 612 29.81 7.91 -2.17
C TYR A 612 29.84 7.20 -0.81
N VAL A 613 31.01 7.04 -0.20
CA VAL A 613 31.14 6.49 1.17
C VAL A 613 30.71 7.53 2.21
N LEU A 614 31.06 8.80 2.01
CA LEU A 614 30.69 9.87 2.93
C LEU A 614 29.23 10.32 2.76
N ALA A 615 28.70 10.27 1.53
CA ALA A 615 27.36 10.70 1.17
C ALA A 615 26.29 9.60 1.25
N ILE A 616 26.58 8.43 1.85
CA ILE A 616 25.58 7.39 2.14
C ILE A 616 24.30 7.98 2.77
N PRO A 617 24.37 9.00 3.65
CA PRO A 617 23.18 9.56 4.27
C PRO A 617 22.22 10.27 3.30
N ALA A 618 22.75 10.93 2.27
CA ALA A 618 21.99 11.77 1.34
C ALA A 618 22.66 11.77 -0.03
N ASN A 619 21.95 11.32 -1.07
CA ASN A 619 22.54 11.20 -2.41
C ASN A 619 22.72 12.56 -3.10
N GLU A 620 21.94 13.56 -2.68
CA GLU A 620 21.98 14.92 -3.19
C GLU A 620 23.27 15.68 -2.83
N ILE A 621 24.02 15.24 -1.80
CA ILE A 621 25.30 15.87 -1.41
C ILE A 621 26.51 15.24 -2.12
N VAL A 622 26.32 14.21 -2.96
CA VAL A 622 27.42 13.51 -3.66
C VAL A 622 28.21 14.47 -4.54
N ILE A 623 27.55 15.25 -5.40
CA ILE A 623 28.23 16.17 -6.32
C ILE A 623 28.93 17.33 -5.58
N PRO A 624 28.29 18.03 -4.62
CA PRO A 624 28.98 19.00 -3.77
C PRO A 624 30.22 18.41 -3.06
N THR A 625 30.12 17.16 -2.59
CA THR A 625 31.24 16.46 -1.93
C THR A 625 32.37 16.15 -2.93
N ILE A 626 32.05 15.71 -4.15
CA ILE A 626 33.02 15.49 -5.23
C ILE A 626 33.75 16.78 -5.56
N LEU A 627 33.03 17.90 -5.71
CA LEU A 627 33.62 19.20 -6.04
C LEU A 627 34.56 19.68 -4.94
N MET A 628 34.12 19.61 -3.69
CA MET A 628 34.93 19.96 -2.52
C MET A 628 36.22 19.13 -2.44
N LEU A 629 36.12 17.80 -2.55
CA LEU A 629 37.29 16.91 -2.52
C LEU A 629 38.23 17.12 -3.71
N THR A 630 37.68 17.45 -4.89
CA THR A 630 38.47 17.74 -6.09
C THR A 630 39.26 19.05 -5.92
N LEU A 631 38.62 20.12 -5.45
CA LEU A 631 39.30 21.38 -5.19
C LEU A 631 40.40 21.21 -4.14
N MET A 632 40.14 20.43 -3.08
CA MET A 632 41.12 20.14 -2.04
C MET A 632 42.31 19.35 -2.61
N ALA A 633 42.06 18.34 -3.45
CA ALA A 633 43.11 17.57 -4.11
C ALA A 633 43.96 18.40 -5.09
N LEU A 634 43.37 19.43 -5.70
CA LEU A 634 44.07 20.39 -6.57
C LEU A 634 44.83 21.48 -5.79
N GLY A 635 44.72 21.53 -4.46
CA GLY A 635 45.32 22.57 -3.64
C GLY A 635 44.70 23.95 -3.85
N GLN A 636 43.45 24.01 -4.34
CA GLN A 636 42.72 25.25 -4.65
C GLN A 636 41.76 25.67 -3.52
N VAL A 637 41.99 25.17 -2.30
CA VAL A 637 41.13 25.35 -1.14
C VAL A 637 41.98 25.84 0.03
N ASP A 638 41.60 26.97 0.61
CA ASP A 638 42.19 27.46 1.86
C ASP A 638 41.74 26.57 3.03
N ALA A 639 42.52 26.48 4.11
CA ALA A 639 42.19 25.67 5.29
C ALA A 639 40.77 25.95 5.85
N ALA A 640 40.31 27.20 5.76
CA ALA A 640 38.97 27.62 6.19
C ALA A 640 37.81 27.16 5.27
N SER A 641 38.13 26.57 4.12
CA SER A 641 37.17 26.06 3.13
C SER A 641 37.25 24.53 2.92
N ALA A 642 38.16 23.85 3.62
CA ALA A 642 38.27 22.40 3.58
C ALA A 642 37.06 21.74 4.26
N GLY A 643 36.38 20.83 3.56
CA GLY A 643 35.19 20.15 4.08
C GLY A 643 33.89 20.98 4.00
N VAL A 644 33.91 22.14 3.35
CA VAL A 644 32.72 22.97 3.10
C VAL A 644 32.08 22.56 1.77
N LEU A 645 30.78 22.23 1.78
CA LEU A 645 30.05 21.88 0.55
C LEU A 645 29.95 23.11 -0.37
N THR A 646 30.21 22.90 -1.66
CA THR A 646 30.23 23.99 -2.66
C THR A 646 29.41 23.64 -3.89
N GLU A 647 28.84 24.69 -4.51
CA GLU A 647 28.19 24.63 -5.81
C GLU A 647 28.75 25.75 -6.69
N GLY A 648 28.79 25.52 -8.00
CA GLY A 648 29.30 26.47 -8.99
C GLY A 648 28.41 26.51 -10.23
N SER A 649 28.62 27.51 -11.08
CA SER A 649 27.96 27.54 -12.39
C SER A 649 28.35 26.32 -13.23
N ALA A 650 27.50 25.91 -14.18
CA ALA A 650 27.74 24.73 -15.02
C ALA A 650 29.13 24.71 -15.68
N GLU A 651 29.64 25.87 -16.11
CA GLU A 651 30.98 26.00 -16.69
C GLU A 651 32.09 25.84 -15.66
N GLN A 652 31.98 26.48 -14.48
CA GLN A 652 32.94 26.31 -13.39
C GLN A 652 32.99 24.86 -12.92
N THR A 653 31.84 24.23 -12.72
CA THR A 653 31.71 22.81 -12.37
C THR A 653 32.42 21.94 -13.39
N ARG A 654 32.21 22.18 -14.69
CA ARG A 654 32.89 21.43 -15.76
C ARG A 654 34.41 21.58 -15.67
N GLN A 655 34.91 22.80 -15.49
CA GLN A 655 36.35 23.08 -15.44
C GLN A 655 37.02 22.39 -14.23
N ILE A 656 36.39 22.45 -13.06
CA ILE A 656 36.88 21.78 -11.84
C ILE A 656 36.96 20.26 -12.06
N LEU A 657 35.90 19.66 -12.62
CA LEU A 657 35.88 18.22 -12.86
C LEU A 657 36.93 17.79 -13.91
N LEU A 658 37.08 18.55 -15.00
CA LEU A 658 38.13 18.30 -16.00
C LEU A 658 39.53 18.42 -15.39
N ALA A 659 39.78 19.42 -14.54
CA ALA A 659 41.04 19.57 -13.81
C ALA A 659 41.28 18.40 -12.84
N GLY A 660 40.22 17.85 -12.25
CA GLY A 660 40.23 16.61 -11.45
C GLY A 660 40.38 15.32 -12.25
N GLY A 661 40.70 15.38 -13.55
CA GLY A 661 40.96 14.24 -14.41
C GLY A 661 39.72 13.56 -15.01
N TRP A 662 38.56 14.22 -14.99
CA TRP A 662 37.34 13.64 -15.53
C TRP A 662 37.33 13.61 -17.05
N ASN A 663 36.73 12.57 -17.60
CA ASN A 663 36.47 12.42 -19.02
C ASN A 663 35.06 11.85 -19.26
N LEU A 664 34.69 11.63 -20.51
CA LEU A 664 33.38 11.09 -20.88
C LEU A 664 33.12 9.70 -20.26
N LEU A 665 34.14 8.83 -20.19
CA LEU A 665 34.02 7.52 -19.55
C LEU A 665 33.67 7.67 -18.07
N THR A 666 34.37 8.53 -17.34
CA THR A 666 34.11 8.79 -15.92
C THR A 666 32.70 9.31 -15.70
N ALA A 667 32.22 10.22 -16.54
CA ALA A 667 30.87 10.75 -16.44
C ALA A 667 29.80 9.67 -16.70
N VAL A 668 29.96 8.85 -17.75
CA VAL A 668 29.02 7.75 -18.06
C VAL A 668 29.04 6.68 -16.97
N ASN A 669 30.21 6.27 -16.50
CA ASN A 669 30.31 5.29 -15.41
C ASN A 669 29.75 5.84 -14.11
N LEU A 670 29.89 7.13 -13.83
CA LEU A 670 29.26 7.74 -12.67
C LEU A 670 27.73 7.79 -12.80
N MET A 671 27.19 8.07 -14.00
CA MET A 671 25.75 7.98 -14.24
C MET A 671 25.21 6.57 -13.95
N LEU A 672 25.90 5.53 -14.43
CA LEU A 672 25.56 4.13 -14.20
C LEU A 672 25.73 3.72 -12.73
N PHE A 673 26.82 4.15 -12.08
CA PHE A 673 27.06 3.90 -10.66
C PHE A 673 26.01 4.60 -9.79
N CYS A 674 25.63 5.83 -10.15
CA CYS A 674 24.59 6.57 -9.45
C CYS A 674 23.22 5.87 -9.56
N LEU A 675 22.92 5.21 -10.68
CA LEU A 675 21.72 4.36 -10.78
C LEU A 675 21.81 3.12 -9.88
N LEU A 676 22.97 2.49 -9.80
CA LEU A 676 23.15 1.15 -9.23
C LEU A 676 23.81 1.09 -7.85
N HIS A 677 24.19 2.19 -7.23
CA HIS A 677 24.77 2.13 -5.89
C HIS A 677 23.73 1.80 -4.80
N HIS A 678 24.22 1.65 -3.57
CA HIS A 678 23.43 1.39 -2.38
C HIS A 678 22.33 2.46 -2.16
N PRO A 679 21.21 2.10 -1.52
CA PRO A 679 20.20 3.08 -1.13
C PRO A 679 20.69 3.98 0.01
N CYS A 680 20.17 5.21 0.10
CA CYS A 680 20.56 6.15 1.17
C CYS A 680 20.21 5.62 2.57
N SER A 681 20.86 6.16 3.61
CA SER A 681 20.68 5.73 5.01
C SER A 681 19.21 5.70 5.45
N THR A 682 18.41 6.69 5.01
CA THR A 682 16.98 6.78 5.36
C THR A 682 16.18 5.64 4.73
N THR A 683 16.56 5.23 3.51
CA THR A 683 15.97 4.07 2.85
C THR A 683 16.42 2.78 3.54
N LEU A 684 17.72 2.60 3.83
CA LEU A 684 18.22 1.44 4.59
C LEU A 684 17.55 1.29 5.95
N TYR A 685 17.38 2.39 6.68
CA TYR A 685 16.66 2.42 7.95
C TYR A 685 15.18 2.05 7.80
N SER A 686 14.54 2.50 6.73
CA SER A 686 13.15 2.13 6.43
C SER A 686 13.04 0.65 6.07
N ILE A 687 13.98 0.10 5.29
CA ILE A 687 14.07 -1.34 4.99
C ILE A 687 14.24 -2.14 6.28
N TYR A 688 15.11 -1.71 7.18
CA TYR A 688 15.28 -2.36 8.49
C TYR A 688 13.99 -2.31 9.31
N LYS A 689 13.25 -1.20 9.31
CA LYS A 689 11.96 -1.09 10.00
C LYS A 689 10.87 -2.00 9.43
N GLU A 690 10.78 -2.12 8.11
CA GLU A 690 9.77 -2.96 7.46
C GLU A 690 10.12 -4.46 7.55
N THR A 691 11.41 -4.83 7.47
CA THR A 691 11.84 -6.24 7.46
C THR A 691 12.25 -6.79 8.83
N ARG A 692 12.56 -5.90 9.79
CA ARG A 692 13.16 -6.22 11.11
C ARG A 692 14.37 -7.16 11.03
N SER A 693 15.11 -7.12 9.92
CA SER A 693 16.20 -8.05 9.64
C SER A 693 17.42 -7.35 9.07
N TRP A 694 18.56 -7.53 9.73
CA TRP A 694 19.84 -7.04 9.25
C TRP A 694 20.28 -7.73 7.96
N ARG A 695 19.89 -9.01 7.77
CA ARG A 695 20.24 -9.78 6.57
C ARG A 695 19.63 -9.16 5.32
N TRP A 696 18.35 -8.78 5.37
CA TRP A 696 17.66 -8.15 4.24
C TRP A 696 18.13 -6.72 3.99
N THR A 697 18.47 -5.99 5.05
CA THR A 697 19.04 -4.64 4.96
C THR A 697 20.45 -4.66 4.34
N ALA A 698 21.28 -5.65 4.70
CA ALA A 698 22.58 -5.82 4.06
C ALA A 698 22.44 -6.24 2.59
N LEU A 699 21.51 -7.15 2.29
CA LEU A 699 21.26 -7.57 0.91
C LEU A 699 20.77 -6.40 0.04
N SER A 700 19.92 -5.51 0.56
CA SER A 700 19.45 -4.34 -0.18
C SER A 700 20.55 -3.32 -0.50
N ALA A 701 21.62 -3.27 0.29
CA ALA A 701 22.80 -2.46 0.01
C ALA A 701 23.75 -3.16 -0.98
N LEU A 702 24.03 -4.46 -0.73
CA LEU A 702 25.02 -5.22 -1.48
C LEU A 702 24.57 -5.60 -2.89
N LEU A 703 23.30 -5.95 -3.08
CA LEU A 703 22.75 -6.32 -4.39
C LEU A 703 22.97 -5.21 -5.43
N PRO A 704 22.45 -3.98 -5.26
CA PRO A 704 22.68 -2.93 -6.23
C PRO A 704 24.18 -2.58 -6.31
N LEU A 705 24.88 -2.41 -5.18
CA LEU A 705 26.30 -2.06 -5.20
C LEU A 705 27.16 -3.04 -6.03
N SER A 706 26.92 -4.35 -5.88
CA SER A 706 27.61 -5.37 -6.67
C SER A 706 27.31 -5.27 -8.16
N LEU A 707 26.04 -4.99 -8.54
CA LEU A 707 25.66 -4.71 -9.92
C LEU A 707 26.31 -3.43 -10.44
N GLY A 708 26.39 -2.37 -9.63
CA GLY A 708 27.04 -1.12 -9.98
C GLY A 708 28.53 -1.29 -10.24
N VAL A 709 29.24 -2.02 -9.39
CA VAL A 709 30.65 -2.37 -9.60
C VAL A 709 30.81 -3.21 -10.87
N LEU A 710 30.01 -4.25 -11.05
CA LEU A 710 30.09 -5.12 -12.23
C LEU A 710 29.86 -4.35 -13.53
N VAL A 711 28.78 -3.55 -13.60
CA VAL A 711 28.42 -2.79 -14.80
C VAL A 711 29.49 -1.76 -15.14
N THR A 712 29.98 -1.00 -14.16
CA THR A 712 31.01 0.02 -14.41
C THR A 712 32.35 -0.57 -14.81
N VAL A 713 32.76 -1.69 -14.21
CA VAL A 713 33.97 -2.42 -14.62
C VAL A 713 33.85 -2.95 -16.04
N ILE A 714 32.70 -3.51 -16.42
CA ILE A 714 32.45 -3.98 -17.79
C ILE A 714 32.56 -2.81 -18.77
N VAL A 715 31.87 -1.70 -18.50
CA VAL A 715 31.89 -0.52 -19.38
C VAL A 715 33.29 0.09 -19.49
N ALA A 716 34.01 0.24 -18.37
CA ALA A 716 35.39 0.72 -18.35
C ALA A 716 36.33 -0.19 -19.14
N THR A 717 36.17 -1.50 -19.01
CA THR A 717 36.97 -2.47 -19.74
C THR A 717 36.68 -2.37 -21.24
N VAL A 718 35.40 -2.40 -21.65
CA VAL A 718 35.03 -2.28 -23.06
C VAL A 718 35.55 -0.96 -23.67
N TRP A 719 35.43 0.15 -22.95
CA TRP A 719 35.96 1.45 -23.42
C TRP A 719 37.47 1.41 -23.68
N ARG A 720 38.24 0.81 -22.75
CA ARG A 720 39.70 0.66 -22.86
C ARG A 720 40.14 -0.32 -23.94
N TRP A 721 39.26 -1.23 -24.35
CA TRP A 721 39.52 -2.17 -25.45
C TRP A 721 39.23 -1.54 -26.82
N VAL A 722 38.32 -0.57 -26.89
CA VAL A 722 37.90 0.09 -28.14
C VAL A 722 38.81 1.28 -28.48
N GLN A 723 39.37 1.97 -27.47
CA GLN A 723 40.44 2.95 -27.64
C GLN A 723 41.80 2.26 -27.77
#